data_AF-D0LHG4-F1
#
_entry.id   AF-D0LHG4-F1
#
_cell.length_a   1.000
_cell.length_b   1.000
_cell.length_c   1.000
_cell.angle_alpha   90.00
_cell.angle_beta   90.00
_cell.angle_gamma   90.00
#
_symmetry.space_group_name_H-M   'P 1'
#
loop_
_entity.id
_entity.type
_entity.pdbx_description
1 polymer ?
#
loop_
_entity_poly.entity_id
_entity_poly.type
_entity_poly.pdbx_seq_one_letter_code
_entity_poly.pdbx_strand_id
1 'polypeptide(L)'
;MESQASAPQRPTPPAVPRPASGSADTSQTDWATLDQQSKRDLLHRAFCGTEPPDAATPSAATPVQTAPSPPLPQAAGPSHPPAAPVQRKPAQARETPLARARRTRAIGDIKAVDDFGPLSDAERLAFIRALLAQLWVGIDDEAALVRIWTSFDGRMLAVAGAHPGLWRQSLARGAKLDKLPAVTDVQARFRSDVHARARDILGRNEAYVRAEMDALGTSERGTVTPAASVIPEDEQADYLASVRERAEDLVLARHAQARLAALEVGYERFSSKGGTIWHVARFKPDTPPTFAHDSEAVPAAQRAKDVRPWDEVKAHHERLQAVIAQLASASPVLYQAAAQGDDNALATMAAAPPGEARGTMAKRLSDQLSNIRTTQAELGSDLDELECTPLHEQLFAGAASASGTAWNAPGNQLIARQFIAGHARAKARTEAALATVAAAAFVIAEVASFGSATFFLAAGAGVAAGGTLAAASWEHAEDLGTAANADAGAGGVVSRAQADRAQTTAIVNSALLFLDLIPAARAARGAATASRGARAGAREGAEQAAERAGREGAEQAGERAGREGAEQAGERAGREGAEQAGGESAEQVAKASRRLQPNEAANWASVARDYVGKRLVQVGPPPGYSTYNVGERVILRRTNADDALFARLSLDEGGIIRAGAPPRIRVSNPLRKAESVGELLARAGHTARPPYHQAHHVIPDEVVRKSNLMRLARQRGVFDPDAIENIALLAKREVREEGKAPFTPAKVPGLSAPLPRHQGPHPAYSEVILQAARRAEQELLEQGFTSLDEVPDELLKVATKDIQRDAWDTLEMWQSAVLK
;
A
#
# COMPACT_ATOMS: atom_id res chain seq x y z
N MET A 1 -14.48 -32.22 -68.72
CA MET A 1 -15.17 -32.17 -70.02
C MET A 1 -16.67 -32.01 -69.77
N GLU A 2 -17.13 -30.98 -69.05
CA GLU A 2 -16.98 -29.52 -69.30
C GLU A 2 -17.83 -29.02 -70.47
N SER A 3 -18.92 -28.34 -70.13
CA SER A 3 -19.38 -27.13 -70.79
C SER A 3 -19.89 -26.17 -69.71
N GLN A 4 -19.88 -24.87 -70.00
CA GLN A 4 -20.17 -23.82 -69.01
C GLN A 4 -21.64 -23.40 -69.06
N ALA A 5 -22.20 -23.04 -67.90
CA ALA A 5 -23.50 -22.37 -67.79
C ALA A 5 -23.36 -21.15 -66.86
N SER A 6 -23.53 -19.95 -67.42
CA SER A 6 -23.35 -18.68 -66.70
C SER A 6 -24.59 -18.28 -65.88
N ALA A 7 -24.36 -17.62 -64.75
CA ALA A 7 -25.41 -17.20 -63.83
C ALA A 7 -26.22 -15.98 -64.33
N PRO A 8 -27.51 -15.85 -63.94
CA PRO A 8 -28.34 -14.69 -64.29
C PRO A 8 -27.98 -13.44 -63.49
N GLN A 9 -28.15 -12.27 -64.11
CA GLN A 9 -27.91 -10.96 -63.49
C GLN A 9 -29.01 -10.58 -62.49
N ARG A 10 -28.66 -9.83 -61.43
CA ARG A 10 -29.61 -9.15 -60.54
C ARG A 10 -29.86 -7.71 -61.03
N PRO A 11 -31.08 -7.15 -60.85
CA PRO A 11 -31.38 -5.77 -61.20
C PRO A 11 -30.81 -4.76 -60.20
N THR A 12 -30.47 -3.57 -60.70
CA THR A 12 -29.96 -2.43 -59.92
C THR A 12 -31.10 -1.64 -59.25
N PRO A 13 -30.97 -1.20 -57.98
CA PRO A 13 -31.96 -0.31 -57.36
C PRO A 13 -31.86 1.14 -57.91
N PRO A 14 -32.96 1.92 -57.87
CA PRO A 14 -33.00 3.30 -58.36
C PRO A 14 -32.29 4.30 -57.41
N ALA A 15 -31.81 5.40 -57.96
CA ALA A 15 -31.16 6.47 -57.21
C ALA A 15 -32.15 7.41 -56.50
N VAL A 16 -31.78 7.88 -55.31
CA VAL A 16 -32.53 8.85 -54.50
C VAL A 16 -31.86 10.24 -54.62
N PRO A 17 -32.61 11.34 -54.83
CA PRO A 17 -32.04 12.67 -54.99
C PRO A 17 -31.50 13.25 -53.68
N ARG A 18 -30.44 14.08 -53.77
CA ARG A 18 -29.91 14.87 -52.65
C ARG A 18 -30.78 16.10 -52.38
N PRO A 19 -31.10 16.43 -51.11
CA PRO A 19 -31.57 17.78 -50.73
C PRO A 19 -30.40 18.79 -50.79
N ALA A 20 -30.74 20.08 -50.86
CA ALA A 20 -29.77 21.17 -50.97
C ALA A 20 -29.15 21.55 -49.61
N SER A 21 -27.91 22.06 -49.64
CA SER A 21 -27.20 22.59 -48.49
C SER A 21 -27.66 24.01 -48.14
N GLY A 22 -28.40 24.18 -47.04
CA GLY A 22 -28.59 25.46 -46.38
C GLY A 22 -27.56 25.63 -45.25
N SER A 23 -26.85 26.75 -45.23
CA SER A 23 -25.91 27.10 -44.15
C SER A 23 -26.67 27.67 -42.95
N ALA A 24 -26.48 27.05 -41.77
CA ALA A 24 -26.85 27.63 -40.49
C ALA A 24 -25.58 27.87 -39.68
N ASP A 25 -25.31 29.11 -39.29
CA ASP A 25 -24.23 29.44 -38.36
C ASP A 25 -24.56 28.90 -36.97
N THR A 26 -23.71 28.01 -36.45
CA THR A 26 -23.76 27.56 -35.06
C THR A 26 -22.63 28.21 -34.28
N SER A 27 -22.90 29.37 -33.68
CA SER A 27 -21.97 30.01 -32.74
C SER A 27 -21.76 29.12 -31.52
N GLN A 28 -20.57 28.52 -31.40
CA GLN A 28 -20.21 27.62 -30.32
C GLN A 28 -20.01 28.41 -29.03
N THR A 29 -20.97 28.33 -28.10
CA THR A 29 -20.94 29.06 -26.82
C THR A 29 -20.16 28.28 -25.76
N ASP A 30 -19.12 28.89 -25.20
CA ASP A 30 -18.25 28.27 -24.19
C ASP A 30 -18.98 28.09 -22.84
N TRP A 31 -19.19 26.83 -22.47
CA TRP A 31 -19.84 26.43 -21.22
C TRP A 31 -19.07 26.86 -19.96
N ALA A 32 -17.75 27.04 -20.03
CA ALA A 32 -16.97 27.53 -18.88
C ALA A 32 -17.40 28.94 -18.45
N THR A 33 -17.70 29.81 -19.43
CA THR A 33 -18.02 31.24 -19.22
C THR A 33 -19.41 31.51 -18.64
N LEU A 34 -20.34 30.55 -18.73
CA LEU A 34 -21.72 30.72 -18.28
C LEU A 34 -21.83 30.68 -16.74
N ASP A 35 -22.62 31.58 -16.16
CA ASP A 35 -22.96 31.53 -14.74
C ASP A 35 -23.90 30.35 -14.40
N GLN A 36 -24.15 30.13 -13.10
CA GLN A 36 -24.92 28.98 -12.61
C GLN A 36 -26.42 29.06 -12.96
N GLN A 37 -26.97 30.26 -13.19
CA GLN A 37 -28.35 30.47 -13.61
C GLN A 37 -28.47 30.21 -15.12
N SER A 38 -27.58 30.80 -15.93
CA SER A 38 -27.45 30.56 -17.37
C SER A 38 -27.29 29.07 -17.72
N LYS A 39 -26.50 28.32 -16.94
CA LYS A 39 -26.36 26.85 -17.05
C LYS A 39 -27.65 26.10 -16.73
N ARG A 40 -28.38 26.54 -15.69
CA ARG A 40 -29.70 26.01 -15.30
C ARG A 40 -30.72 26.21 -16.42
N ASP A 41 -30.75 27.40 -16.99
CA ASP A 41 -31.75 27.78 -17.99
C ASP A 41 -31.47 27.15 -19.35
N LEU A 42 -30.20 26.93 -19.72
CA LEU A 42 -29.84 26.12 -20.90
C LEU A 42 -30.29 24.65 -20.75
N LEU A 43 -30.11 24.04 -19.58
CA LEU A 43 -30.62 22.70 -19.30
C LEU A 43 -32.16 22.67 -19.36
N HIS A 44 -32.83 23.66 -18.74
CA HIS A 44 -34.29 23.78 -18.78
C HIS A 44 -34.81 23.94 -20.22
N ARG A 45 -34.18 24.78 -21.05
CA ARG A 45 -34.55 25.01 -22.45
C ARG A 45 -34.36 23.74 -23.30
N ALA A 46 -33.29 22.99 -23.06
CA ALA A 46 -32.99 21.72 -23.74
C ALA A 46 -33.98 20.58 -23.40
N PHE A 47 -34.53 20.54 -22.18
CA PHE A 47 -35.48 19.52 -21.75
C PHE A 47 -36.97 19.93 -21.84
N CYS A 48 -37.29 21.23 -21.80
CA CYS A 48 -38.67 21.72 -21.67
C CYS A 48 -39.12 22.74 -22.74
N GLY A 49 -38.26 23.11 -23.70
CA GLY A 49 -38.64 23.72 -24.97
C GLY A 49 -39.37 25.08 -24.92
N THR A 50 -39.30 25.81 -23.80
CA THR A 50 -39.99 27.09 -23.59
C THR A 50 -39.10 28.09 -22.83
N GLU A 51 -39.38 29.39 -23.00
CA GLU A 51 -38.53 30.50 -22.54
C GLU A 51 -39.08 31.20 -21.28
N PRO A 52 -38.24 31.53 -20.28
CA PRO A 52 -38.56 32.47 -19.21
C PRO A 52 -38.19 33.93 -19.58
N PRO A 53 -38.76 34.96 -18.91
CA PRO A 53 -38.50 36.38 -19.21
C PRO A 53 -37.29 36.98 -18.45
N ASP A 54 -36.68 38.02 -19.04
CA ASP A 54 -35.44 38.67 -18.59
C ASP A 54 -35.51 39.52 -17.30
N ALA A 55 -34.35 39.66 -16.61
CA ALA A 55 -34.03 40.77 -15.71
C ALA A 55 -32.52 41.08 -15.71
N ALA A 56 -32.10 42.31 -15.39
CA ALA A 56 -30.76 42.83 -15.73
C ALA A 56 -29.75 43.02 -14.57
N THR A 57 -28.46 43.13 -14.94
CA THR A 57 -27.26 43.56 -14.15
C THR A 57 -26.77 44.96 -14.66
N PRO A 58 -25.59 45.57 -14.31
CA PRO A 58 -24.41 45.15 -13.53
C PRO A 58 -23.77 46.27 -12.60
N SER A 59 -22.45 46.14 -12.31
CA SER A 59 -21.47 47.17 -11.86
C SER A 59 -21.32 47.43 -10.33
N ALA A 60 -20.18 47.90 -9.76
CA ALA A 60 -18.89 48.40 -10.30
C ALA A 60 -17.67 48.08 -9.34
N ALA A 61 -16.48 48.69 -9.54
CA ALA A 61 -15.19 48.30 -8.90
C ALA A 61 -14.31 49.48 -8.35
N THR A 62 -12.97 49.29 -8.23
CA THR A 62 -11.87 50.27 -7.91
C THR A 62 -11.72 50.80 -6.46
N PRO A 63 -10.57 51.41 -6.03
CA PRO A 63 -9.24 51.66 -6.67
C PRO A 63 -7.98 51.29 -5.81
N VAL A 64 -6.78 51.66 -6.33
CA VAL A 64 -5.42 51.51 -5.73
C VAL A 64 -4.90 52.84 -5.13
N GLN A 65 -3.88 52.81 -4.26
CA GLN A 65 -3.15 53.99 -3.74
C GLN A 65 -1.61 53.85 -3.86
N THR A 66 -0.89 54.98 -3.89
CA THR A 66 0.58 55.08 -4.09
C THR A 66 1.24 56.07 -3.12
N ALA A 67 2.57 55.97 -2.92
CA ALA A 67 3.36 56.84 -2.03
C ALA A 67 4.76 57.20 -2.63
N PRO A 68 5.42 58.30 -2.20
CA PRO A 68 6.56 58.91 -2.92
C PRO A 68 7.97 58.74 -2.30
N SER A 69 8.98 59.21 -3.05
CA SER A 69 10.44 59.10 -2.82
C SER A 69 11.08 60.25 -1.97
N PRO A 70 12.33 60.10 -1.47
CA PRO A 70 12.95 61.02 -0.50
C PRO A 70 13.81 62.18 -1.11
N PRO A 71 14.22 63.18 -0.30
CA PRO A 71 14.94 64.39 -0.77
C PRO A 71 16.49 64.28 -0.82
N LEU A 72 17.10 65.26 -1.49
CA LEU A 72 18.56 65.43 -1.71
C LEU A 72 19.23 66.35 -0.66
N PRO A 73 20.58 66.30 -0.50
CA PRO A 73 21.32 67.07 0.52
C PRO A 73 21.65 68.51 0.10
N GLN A 74 21.86 69.39 1.09
CA GLN A 74 22.40 70.75 0.92
C GLN A 74 23.93 70.79 0.98
N ALA A 75 24.53 71.92 0.55
CA ALA A 75 25.98 72.06 0.40
C ALA A 75 26.52 73.42 0.86
N ALA A 76 27.85 73.42 1.11
CA ALA A 76 28.78 74.54 1.15
C ALA A 76 28.77 75.54 2.33
N GLY A 77 29.98 75.78 2.86
CA GLY A 77 30.36 76.88 3.75
C GLY A 77 31.90 76.89 3.90
N PRO A 78 32.62 77.91 3.40
CA PRO A 78 34.09 77.90 3.35
C PRO A 78 34.76 78.47 4.62
N SER A 79 36.01 78.08 4.87
CA SER A 79 36.85 78.64 5.94
C SER A 79 38.33 78.62 5.56
N HIS A 80 39.12 79.56 6.10
CA HIS A 80 40.49 79.86 5.65
C HIS A 80 41.55 78.84 6.09
N PRO A 81 42.68 78.72 5.35
CA PRO A 81 43.71 77.72 5.62
C PRO A 81 44.66 78.10 6.76
N PRO A 82 44.87 77.22 7.77
CA PRO A 82 46.00 77.32 8.70
C PRO A 82 47.31 76.79 8.07
N ALA A 83 48.45 77.13 8.67
CA ALA A 83 49.78 76.84 8.14
C ALA A 83 50.08 75.33 7.97
N ALA A 84 50.89 75.00 6.97
CA ALA A 84 51.25 73.63 6.61
C ALA A 84 51.99 72.90 7.77
N PRO A 85 51.43 71.83 8.36
CA PRO A 85 52.15 71.03 9.34
C PRO A 85 53.26 70.23 8.65
N VAL A 86 54.42 70.14 9.31
CA VAL A 86 55.53 69.28 8.85
C VAL A 86 55.02 67.84 8.69
N GLN A 87 55.08 67.31 7.47
CA GLN A 87 54.68 65.93 7.17
C GLN A 87 55.63 64.95 7.88
N ARG A 88 55.28 64.57 9.11
CA ARG A 88 55.79 63.35 9.72
C ARG A 88 55.39 62.20 8.80
N LYS A 89 56.39 61.51 8.23
CA LYS A 89 56.22 60.30 7.41
C LYS A 89 55.15 59.41 8.08
N PRO A 90 54.01 59.13 7.42
CA PRO A 90 52.88 58.53 8.09
C PRO A 90 53.32 57.21 8.72
N ALA A 91 53.05 57.05 10.02
CA ALA A 91 53.34 55.82 10.73
C ALA A 91 52.64 54.68 9.98
N GLN A 92 53.39 53.69 9.52
CA GLN A 92 52.86 52.59 8.72
C GLN A 92 51.68 51.98 9.46
N ALA A 93 50.48 52.09 8.88
CA ALA A 93 49.26 51.61 9.49
C ALA A 93 49.45 50.14 9.87
N ARG A 94 49.34 49.83 11.16
CA ARG A 94 49.63 48.49 11.68
C ARG A 94 48.71 47.50 10.99
N GLU A 95 49.30 46.65 10.15
CA GLU A 95 48.57 45.62 9.42
C GLU A 95 47.77 44.75 10.38
N THR A 96 46.45 44.68 10.16
CA THR A 96 45.56 43.86 10.99
C THR A 96 45.88 42.37 10.80
N PRO A 97 45.66 41.52 11.83
CA PRO A 97 45.92 40.09 11.70
C PRO A 97 45.20 39.47 10.50
N LEU A 98 43.97 39.91 10.21
CA LEU A 98 43.19 39.46 9.07
C LEU A 98 43.81 39.82 7.71
N ALA A 99 44.32 41.05 7.56
CA ALA A 99 45.02 41.48 6.35
C ALA A 99 46.32 40.68 6.15
N ARG A 100 47.07 40.45 7.23
CA ARG A 100 48.28 39.63 7.19
C ARG A 100 47.97 38.19 6.80
N ALA A 101 47.02 37.53 7.46
CA ALA A 101 46.60 36.17 7.19
C ALA A 101 46.07 35.99 5.75
N ARG A 102 45.34 36.98 5.22
CA ARG A 102 44.92 37.02 3.81
C ARG A 102 46.11 37.00 2.84
N ARG A 103 47.18 37.75 3.13
CA ARG A 103 48.40 37.83 2.31
C ARG A 103 49.32 36.62 2.46
N THR A 104 49.66 36.23 3.68
CA THR A 104 50.69 35.21 3.95
C THR A 104 50.16 33.79 3.86
N ARG A 105 48.88 33.57 4.18
CA ARG A 105 48.26 32.25 4.41
C ARG A 105 49.01 31.39 5.45
N ALA A 106 49.88 32.00 6.26
CA ALA A 106 50.68 31.31 7.27
C ALA A 106 49.80 30.92 8.47
N ILE A 107 49.99 29.70 8.97
CA ILE A 107 49.22 29.14 10.09
C ILE A 107 49.22 30.07 11.32
N GLY A 108 50.38 30.63 11.69
CA GLY A 108 50.49 31.56 12.82
C GLY A 108 49.68 32.84 12.64
N ASP A 109 49.62 33.38 11.42
CA ASP A 109 48.80 34.57 11.12
C ASP A 109 47.31 34.22 11.10
N ILE A 110 46.93 33.04 10.59
CA ILE A 110 45.54 32.55 10.62
C ILE A 110 45.06 32.36 12.08
N LYS A 111 45.91 31.81 12.96
CA LYS A 111 45.63 31.66 14.40
C LYS A 111 45.41 32.99 15.11
N ALA A 112 46.10 34.05 14.68
CA ALA A 112 46.00 35.40 15.24
C ALA A 112 44.77 36.19 14.77
N VAL A 113 43.86 35.58 13.99
CA VAL A 113 42.58 36.18 13.61
C VAL A 113 41.48 35.76 14.58
N ASP A 114 40.87 36.74 15.25
CA ASP A 114 39.71 36.52 16.12
C ASP A 114 38.41 36.48 15.30
N ASP A 115 38.24 37.41 14.36
CA ASP A 115 37.06 37.54 13.50
C ASP A 115 37.35 37.18 12.03
N PHE A 116 36.66 36.17 11.53
CA PHE A 116 36.70 35.71 10.13
C PHE A 116 35.46 36.15 9.32
N GLY A 117 34.53 36.90 9.93
CA GLY A 117 33.33 37.47 9.31
C GLY A 117 33.61 38.23 8.00
N PRO A 118 34.63 39.13 7.93
CA PRO A 118 34.98 39.87 6.72
C PRO A 118 35.68 39.05 5.62
N LEU A 119 35.78 37.73 5.76
CA LEU A 119 36.23 36.80 4.71
C LEU A 119 35.07 36.28 3.87
N SER A 120 35.35 36.04 2.59
CA SER A 120 34.48 35.21 1.73
C SER A 120 34.57 33.73 2.10
N ASP A 121 33.55 32.94 1.74
CA ASP A 121 33.52 31.50 2.04
C ASP A 121 34.73 30.75 1.47
N ALA A 122 35.14 31.09 0.25
CA ALA A 122 36.32 30.51 -0.39
C ALA A 122 37.61 30.76 0.41
N GLU A 123 37.76 31.95 1.02
CA GLU A 123 38.91 32.28 1.87
C GLU A 123 38.87 31.54 3.21
N ARG A 124 37.69 31.42 3.84
CA ARG A 124 37.49 30.66 5.08
C ARG A 124 37.80 29.17 4.87
N LEU A 125 37.32 28.59 3.77
CA LEU A 125 37.62 27.22 3.37
C LEU A 125 39.11 27.03 3.00
N ALA A 126 39.76 28.05 2.42
CA ALA A 126 41.20 28.02 2.20
C ALA A 126 42.00 28.06 3.52
N PHE A 127 41.58 28.84 4.52
CA PHE A 127 42.17 28.82 5.86
C PHE A 127 41.98 27.46 6.55
N ILE A 128 40.77 26.86 6.49
CA ILE A 128 40.53 25.50 7.00
C ILE A 128 41.48 24.49 6.35
N ARG A 129 41.63 24.52 5.01
CA ARG A 129 42.59 23.65 4.29
C ARG A 129 44.04 23.88 4.75
N ALA A 130 44.45 25.14 4.94
CA ALA A 130 45.81 25.47 5.40
C ALA A 130 46.10 24.94 6.81
N LEU A 131 45.14 25.03 7.74
CA LEU A 131 45.27 24.46 9.09
C LEU A 131 45.32 22.92 9.05
N LEU A 132 44.49 22.26 8.23
CA LEU A 132 44.39 20.80 8.14
C LEU A 132 45.53 20.13 7.35
N ALA A 133 46.27 20.89 6.53
CA ALA A 133 47.43 20.41 5.76
C ALA A 133 48.67 20.13 6.63
N GLN A 134 48.66 20.53 7.90
CA GLN A 134 49.78 20.32 8.82
C GLN A 134 49.93 18.85 9.25
N LEU A 135 51.16 18.44 9.57
CA LEU A 135 51.40 17.11 10.15
C LEU A 135 50.70 16.96 11.52
N TRP A 136 50.76 17.99 12.34
CA TRP A 136 50.11 18.08 13.66
C TRP A 136 49.10 19.25 13.68
N VAL A 137 48.03 19.10 14.46
CA VAL A 137 47.02 20.14 14.70
C VAL A 137 46.98 20.31 16.22
N GLY A 138 47.38 21.49 16.72
CA GLY A 138 47.42 21.79 18.15
C GLY A 138 46.15 22.47 18.66
N ILE A 139 46.10 22.76 19.96
CA ILE A 139 44.93 23.39 20.62
C ILE A 139 44.56 24.72 19.96
N ASP A 140 45.54 25.54 19.56
CA ASP A 140 45.30 26.80 18.85
C ASP A 140 44.76 26.60 17.42
N ASP A 141 45.13 25.49 16.76
CA ASP A 141 44.60 25.11 15.45
C ASP A 141 43.16 24.61 15.58
N GLU A 142 42.86 23.80 16.61
CA GLU A 142 41.50 23.37 16.95
C GLU A 142 40.61 24.60 17.22
N ALA A 143 41.09 25.55 18.02
CA ALA A 143 40.37 26.79 18.34
C ALA A 143 40.18 27.68 17.11
N ALA A 144 41.19 27.80 16.24
CA ALA A 144 41.07 28.53 14.97
C ALA A 144 40.07 27.87 14.02
N LEU A 145 40.09 26.53 13.88
CA LEU A 145 39.09 25.77 13.11
C LEU A 145 37.67 26.02 13.65
N VAL A 146 37.48 25.97 14.97
CA VAL A 146 36.18 26.27 15.62
C VAL A 146 35.72 27.70 15.29
N ARG A 147 36.60 28.72 15.38
CA ARG A 147 36.24 30.11 15.03
C ARG A 147 35.90 30.27 13.54
N ILE A 148 36.67 29.66 12.63
CA ILE A 148 36.39 29.75 11.19
C ILE A 148 35.07 29.06 10.85
N TRP A 149 34.79 27.87 11.39
CA TRP A 149 33.50 27.20 11.18
C TRP A 149 32.32 28.01 11.75
N THR A 150 32.48 28.61 12.93
CA THR A 150 31.46 29.49 13.54
C THR A 150 31.19 30.73 12.68
N SER A 151 32.20 31.29 12.01
CA SER A 151 32.05 32.50 11.18
C SER A 151 31.11 32.36 9.98
N PHE A 152 30.77 31.12 9.57
CA PHE A 152 29.72 30.87 8.56
C PHE A 152 28.29 31.12 9.07
N ASP A 153 28.12 31.35 10.38
CA ASP A 153 26.84 31.76 10.99
C ASP A 153 25.70 30.77 10.61
N GLY A 154 24.46 31.24 10.41
CA GLY A 154 23.34 30.41 9.95
C GLY A 154 23.56 29.61 8.67
N ARG A 155 24.64 29.87 7.90
CA ARG A 155 25.02 29.09 6.71
C ARG A 155 26.01 27.96 7.00
N MET A 156 26.55 27.86 8.23
CA MET A 156 27.54 26.84 8.62
C MET A 156 27.13 25.42 8.25
N LEU A 157 25.88 25.04 8.52
CA LEU A 157 25.37 23.69 8.22
C LEU A 157 25.37 23.40 6.72
N ALA A 158 24.96 24.37 5.89
CA ALA A 158 24.98 24.23 4.44
C ALA A 158 26.42 24.09 3.90
N VAL A 159 27.36 24.89 4.42
CA VAL A 159 28.78 24.82 4.04
C VAL A 159 29.43 23.49 4.51
N ALA A 160 29.07 22.99 5.69
CA ALA A 160 29.51 21.69 6.18
C ALA A 160 28.97 20.55 5.30
N GLY A 161 27.69 20.61 4.90
CA GLY A 161 27.06 19.68 3.97
C GLY A 161 27.65 19.69 2.56
N ALA A 162 28.11 20.86 2.08
CA ALA A 162 28.84 21.00 0.82
C ALA A 162 30.31 20.53 0.91
N HIS A 163 30.90 20.53 2.11
CA HIS A 163 32.30 20.16 2.34
C HIS A 163 32.50 19.12 3.46
N PRO A 164 31.83 17.95 3.38
CA PRO A 164 31.82 16.94 4.45
C PRO A 164 33.19 16.29 4.68
N GLY A 165 34.12 16.40 3.73
CA GLY A 165 35.52 16.03 3.92
C GLY A 165 36.23 16.94 4.94
N LEU A 166 36.17 18.26 4.74
CA LEU A 166 36.82 19.24 5.63
C LEU A 166 36.19 19.26 7.02
N TRP A 167 34.87 19.08 7.12
CA TRP A 167 34.15 18.96 8.38
C TRP A 167 34.65 17.75 9.20
N ARG A 168 34.60 16.54 8.60
CA ARG A 168 35.06 15.31 9.27
C ARG A 168 36.55 15.34 9.58
N GLN A 169 37.38 15.92 8.71
CA GLN A 169 38.82 16.07 8.95
C GLN A 169 39.11 17.05 10.11
N SER A 170 38.32 18.12 10.26
CA SER A 170 38.44 19.06 11.39
C SER A 170 38.18 18.35 12.73
N LEU A 171 37.09 17.58 12.81
CA LEU A 171 36.74 16.78 13.99
C LEU A 171 37.77 15.67 14.28
N ALA A 172 38.24 14.96 13.26
CA ALA A 172 39.28 13.93 13.40
C ALA A 172 40.64 14.51 13.83
N ARG A 173 40.86 15.82 13.63
CA ARG A 173 42.01 16.59 14.12
C ARG A 173 41.72 17.33 15.43
N GLY A 174 40.70 16.92 16.17
CA GLY A 174 40.41 17.37 17.53
C GLY A 174 39.34 18.45 17.65
N ALA A 175 39.13 19.29 16.62
CA ALA A 175 38.29 20.48 16.72
C ALA A 175 36.84 20.14 17.18
N LYS A 176 36.39 20.82 18.25
CA LYS A 176 35.15 20.52 19.00
C LYS A 176 33.87 21.00 18.31
N LEU A 177 33.75 20.73 17.01
CA LEU A 177 32.63 21.19 16.17
C LEU A 177 31.29 20.55 16.59
N ASP A 178 31.34 19.42 17.28
CA ASP A 178 30.19 18.74 17.88
C ASP A 178 29.61 19.47 19.12
N LYS A 179 30.29 20.52 19.60
CA LYS A 179 29.87 21.36 20.73
C LYS A 179 29.45 22.78 20.32
N LEU A 180 29.37 23.06 19.02
CA LEU A 180 28.85 24.34 18.52
C LEU A 180 27.32 24.41 18.74
N PRO A 181 26.75 25.55 19.19
CA PRO A 181 25.31 25.67 19.45
C PRO A 181 24.44 25.21 18.27
N ALA A 182 24.72 25.71 17.06
CA ALA A 182 24.00 25.32 15.85
C ALA A 182 24.13 23.82 15.49
N VAL A 183 25.09 23.08 16.06
CA VAL A 183 25.19 21.61 15.93
C VAL A 183 24.38 20.92 17.03
N THR A 184 24.47 21.38 18.29
CA THR A 184 23.66 20.83 19.39
C THR A 184 22.16 21.07 19.18
N ASP A 185 21.78 22.19 18.57
CA ASP A 185 20.40 22.51 18.23
C ASP A 185 19.85 21.57 17.13
N VAL A 186 20.68 21.19 16.16
CA VAL A 186 20.34 20.17 15.16
C VAL A 186 20.20 18.80 15.83
N GLN A 187 21.11 18.42 16.74
CA GLN A 187 21.02 17.16 17.47
C GLN A 187 19.76 17.08 18.34
N ALA A 188 19.37 18.18 19.00
CA ALA A 188 18.14 18.28 19.79
C ALA A 188 16.88 18.18 18.90
N ARG A 189 16.83 18.92 17.78
CA ARG A 189 15.72 18.79 16.81
C ARG A 189 15.63 17.37 16.24
N PHE A 190 16.77 16.72 15.94
CA PHE A 190 16.77 15.35 15.42
C PHE A 190 16.13 14.36 16.40
N ARG A 191 16.50 14.39 17.69
CA ARG A 191 15.83 13.55 18.70
C ARG A 191 14.34 13.86 18.80
N SER A 192 13.97 15.14 18.86
CA SER A 192 12.57 15.56 18.94
C SER A 192 11.74 15.09 17.74
N ASP A 193 12.30 15.16 16.53
CA ASP A 193 11.62 14.73 15.30
C ASP A 193 11.48 13.20 15.20
N VAL A 194 12.53 12.45 15.58
CA VAL A 194 12.45 10.98 15.64
C VAL A 194 11.47 10.54 16.73
N HIS A 195 11.48 11.17 17.91
CA HIS A 195 10.52 10.89 18.99
C HIS A 195 9.09 11.17 18.52
N ALA A 196 8.83 12.34 17.93
CA ALA A 196 7.49 12.70 17.43
C ALA A 196 7.00 11.72 16.35
N ARG A 197 7.87 11.37 15.40
CA ARG A 197 7.58 10.40 14.32
C ARG A 197 7.33 9.00 14.86
N ALA A 198 8.07 8.58 15.89
CA ALA A 198 7.84 7.30 16.58
C ALA A 198 6.45 7.29 17.26
N ARG A 199 6.09 8.33 18.02
CA ARG A 199 4.77 8.42 18.68
C ARG A 199 3.61 8.40 17.67
N ASP A 200 3.74 9.11 16.55
CA ASP A 200 2.78 9.08 15.44
C ASP A 200 2.58 7.67 14.88
N ILE A 201 3.67 6.98 14.50
CA ILE A 201 3.60 5.62 13.95
C ILE A 201 3.04 4.63 14.99
N LEU A 202 3.48 4.70 16.24
CA LEU A 202 2.99 3.85 17.32
C LEU A 202 1.48 4.07 17.59
N GLY A 203 0.99 5.31 17.51
CA GLY A 203 -0.43 5.63 17.64
C GLY A 203 -1.26 5.11 16.47
N ARG A 204 -0.76 5.24 15.23
CA ARG A 204 -1.44 4.71 14.03
C ARG A 204 -1.41 3.18 13.98
N ASN A 205 -0.33 2.55 14.44
CA ASN A 205 -0.25 1.10 14.62
C ASN A 205 -1.25 0.61 15.70
N GLU A 206 -1.38 1.31 16.84
CA GLU A 206 -2.39 0.98 17.87
C GLU A 206 -3.83 1.11 17.33
N ALA A 207 -4.12 2.15 16.56
CA ALA A 207 -5.42 2.32 15.92
C ALA A 207 -5.73 1.19 14.92
N TYR A 208 -4.76 0.80 14.08
CA TYR A 208 -4.94 -0.28 13.11
C TYR A 208 -5.12 -1.65 13.77
N VAL A 209 -4.38 -1.94 14.85
CA VAL A 209 -4.57 -3.16 15.65
C VAL A 209 -5.96 -3.19 16.29
N ARG A 210 -6.46 -2.08 16.84
CA ARG A 210 -7.84 -2.02 17.35
C ARG A 210 -8.88 -2.25 16.26
N ALA A 211 -8.73 -1.65 15.09
CA ALA A 211 -9.65 -1.86 13.97
C ALA A 211 -9.71 -3.33 13.50
N GLU A 212 -8.56 -4.02 13.49
CA GLU A 212 -8.50 -5.48 13.24
C GLU A 212 -9.24 -6.28 14.34
N MET A 213 -9.09 -5.88 15.61
CA MET A 213 -9.78 -6.53 16.73
C MET A 213 -11.30 -6.33 16.67
N ASP A 214 -11.76 -5.11 16.37
CA ASP A 214 -13.17 -4.76 16.20
C ASP A 214 -13.80 -5.48 15.00
N ALA A 215 -13.06 -5.62 13.89
CA ALA A 215 -13.51 -6.36 12.71
C ALA A 215 -13.63 -7.88 12.97
N LEU A 216 -12.75 -8.45 13.78
CA LEU A 216 -12.79 -9.87 14.17
C LEU A 216 -13.76 -10.16 15.34
N GLY A 217 -14.35 -9.14 15.96
CA GLY A 217 -15.20 -9.27 17.14
C GLY A 217 -14.40 -9.76 18.35
N THR A 218 -13.30 -9.07 18.69
CA THR A 218 -12.35 -9.45 19.75
C THR A 218 -11.98 -8.25 20.62
N SER A 219 -11.58 -8.46 21.89
CA SER A 219 -11.22 -7.37 22.81
C SER A 219 -9.76 -7.38 23.25
N GLU A 220 -9.28 -6.26 23.79
CA GLU A 220 -7.94 -6.12 24.42
C GLU A 220 -7.67 -7.08 25.60
N ARG A 221 -8.65 -7.91 26.01
CA ARG A 221 -8.49 -9.00 27.00
C ARG A 221 -8.40 -10.39 26.36
N GLY A 222 -8.27 -10.46 25.03
CA GLY A 222 -8.27 -11.71 24.27
C GLY A 222 -9.65 -12.39 24.17
N THR A 223 -10.73 -11.75 24.64
CA THR A 223 -12.08 -12.33 24.57
C THR A 223 -12.63 -12.27 23.15
N VAL A 224 -13.22 -13.36 22.68
CA VAL A 224 -13.90 -13.44 21.37
C VAL A 224 -15.41 -13.26 21.57
N THR A 225 -16.02 -12.36 20.83
CA THR A 225 -17.46 -12.09 20.85
C THR A 225 -17.87 -11.63 19.43
N PRO A 226 -18.13 -12.56 18.49
CA PRO A 226 -18.33 -12.22 17.08
C PRO A 226 -19.46 -11.22 16.84
N ALA A 227 -20.54 -11.31 17.62
CA ALA A 227 -21.68 -10.39 17.57
C ALA A 227 -21.38 -8.95 18.06
N ALA A 228 -20.20 -8.68 18.62
CA ALA A 228 -19.73 -7.33 18.95
C ALA A 228 -18.95 -6.66 17.78
N SER A 229 -18.87 -7.33 16.63
CA SER A 229 -18.21 -6.85 15.42
C SER A 229 -18.77 -5.53 14.89
N VAL A 230 -17.89 -4.65 14.41
CA VAL A 230 -18.28 -3.43 13.68
C VAL A 230 -18.68 -3.68 12.21
N ILE A 231 -18.27 -4.83 11.65
CA ILE A 231 -18.69 -5.31 10.32
C ILE A 231 -19.75 -6.42 10.43
N PRO A 232 -20.67 -6.55 9.44
CA PRO A 232 -21.66 -7.63 9.38
C PRO A 232 -21.07 -9.04 9.54
N GLU A 233 -21.88 -10.00 9.97
CA GLU A 233 -21.43 -11.38 10.24
C GLU A 233 -20.94 -12.11 8.98
N ASP A 234 -21.58 -11.86 7.83
CA ASP A 234 -21.17 -12.37 6.52
C ASP A 234 -19.87 -11.71 6.04
N GLU A 235 -19.74 -10.39 6.17
CA GLU A 235 -18.48 -9.68 5.89
C GLU A 235 -17.34 -10.15 6.83
N GLN A 236 -17.63 -10.46 8.10
CA GLN A 236 -16.66 -11.02 9.04
C GLN A 236 -16.25 -12.45 8.67
N ALA A 237 -17.18 -13.29 8.21
CA ALA A 237 -16.88 -14.65 7.81
C ALA A 237 -15.91 -14.68 6.61
N ASP A 238 -16.16 -13.85 5.58
CA ASP A 238 -15.28 -13.66 4.43
C ASP A 238 -13.93 -13.01 4.87
N TYR A 239 -13.93 -12.05 5.81
CA TYR A 239 -12.70 -11.44 6.32
C TYR A 239 -11.81 -12.44 7.07
N LEU A 240 -12.40 -13.20 8.00
CA LEU A 240 -11.71 -14.26 8.73
C LEU A 240 -11.14 -15.30 7.76
N ALA A 241 -11.92 -15.74 6.76
CA ALA A 241 -11.43 -16.65 5.73
C ALA A 241 -10.18 -16.08 5.01
N SER A 242 -10.20 -14.80 4.64
CA SER A 242 -9.06 -14.12 4.00
C SER A 242 -7.81 -14.02 4.89
N VAL A 243 -7.96 -13.78 6.20
CA VAL A 243 -6.81 -13.78 7.14
C VAL A 243 -6.24 -15.19 7.29
N ARG A 244 -7.11 -16.23 7.35
CA ARG A 244 -6.70 -17.63 7.48
C ARG A 244 -5.99 -18.17 6.23
N GLU A 245 -6.45 -17.80 5.04
CA GLU A 245 -5.81 -18.12 3.75
C GLU A 245 -4.38 -17.56 3.70
N ARG A 246 -4.20 -16.30 4.11
CA ARG A 246 -2.88 -15.66 4.19
C ARG A 246 -1.99 -16.26 5.28
N ALA A 247 -2.56 -16.77 6.37
CA ALA A 247 -1.81 -17.54 7.37
C ALA A 247 -1.27 -18.87 6.80
N GLU A 248 -2.04 -19.59 5.97
CA GLU A 248 -1.58 -20.84 5.33
C GLU A 248 -0.42 -20.59 4.36
N ASP A 249 -0.55 -19.59 3.47
CA ASP A 249 0.50 -19.23 2.52
C ASP A 249 1.78 -18.75 3.24
N LEU A 250 1.64 -18.06 4.39
CA LEU A 250 2.75 -17.60 5.24
C LEU A 250 3.47 -18.76 5.96
N VAL A 251 2.75 -19.77 6.45
CA VAL A 251 3.35 -21.02 6.98
C VAL A 251 4.13 -21.73 5.87
N LEU A 252 3.58 -21.80 4.66
CA LEU A 252 4.24 -22.47 3.53
C LEU A 252 5.52 -21.75 3.11
N ALA A 253 5.51 -20.42 3.08
CA ALA A 253 6.69 -19.60 2.78
C ALA A 253 7.79 -19.75 3.84
N ARG A 254 7.44 -19.71 5.13
CA ARG A 254 8.39 -19.93 6.25
C ARG A 254 8.95 -21.36 6.26
N HIS A 255 8.15 -22.36 5.94
CA HIS A 255 8.63 -23.75 5.77
C HIS A 255 9.61 -23.89 4.60
N ALA A 256 9.35 -23.21 3.47
CA ALA A 256 10.30 -23.17 2.35
C ALA A 256 11.61 -22.46 2.74
N GLN A 257 11.55 -21.37 3.51
CA GLN A 257 12.72 -20.65 4.01
C GLN A 257 13.58 -21.53 4.95
N ALA A 258 12.94 -22.26 5.87
CA ALA A 258 13.61 -23.22 6.74
C ALA A 258 14.28 -24.37 5.96
N ARG A 259 13.66 -24.83 4.86
CA ARG A 259 14.28 -25.80 3.94
C ARG A 259 15.50 -25.21 3.20
N LEU A 260 15.49 -23.92 2.82
CA LEU A 260 16.68 -23.26 2.23
C LEU A 260 17.83 -23.15 3.24
N ALA A 261 17.55 -22.81 4.50
CA ALA A 261 18.56 -22.74 5.57
C ALA A 261 19.21 -24.11 5.89
N ALA A 262 18.58 -25.21 5.50
CA ALA A 262 19.13 -26.56 5.62
C ALA A 262 20.08 -26.94 4.46
N LEU A 263 20.13 -26.17 3.37
CA LEU A 263 20.94 -26.50 2.19
C LEU A 263 22.44 -26.31 2.41
N GLU A 264 23.22 -27.08 1.66
CA GLU A 264 24.68 -27.05 1.61
C GLU A 264 25.14 -26.16 0.44
N VAL A 265 26.01 -25.18 0.71
CA VAL A 265 26.29 -24.06 -0.22
C VAL A 265 27.76 -23.68 -0.41
N GLY A 266 28.68 -24.44 0.18
CA GLY A 266 30.11 -24.25 0.06
C GLY A 266 30.86 -25.06 1.11
N TYR A 267 32.06 -24.62 1.48
CA TYR A 267 32.92 -25.34 2.42
C TYR A 267 33.61 -24.40 3.42
N GLU A 268 33.73 -24.88 4.66
CA GLU A 268 34.56 -24.30 5.70
C GLU A 268 35.81 -25.14 5.93
N ARG A 269 36.95 -24.48 6.13
CA ARG A 269 38.27 -25.12 6.23
C ARG A 269 38.81 -25.05 7.65
N PHE A 270 38.79 -26.17 8.36
CA PHE A 270 39.28 -26.29 9.72
C PHE A 270 40.69 -26.90 9.73
N SER A 271 41.71 -26.07 9.99
CA SER A 271 43.09 -26.54 10.13
C SER A 271 43.39 -26.93 11.57
N SER A 272 43.83 -28.18 11.76
CA SER A 272 44.17 -28.76 13.07
C SER A 272 45.61 -29.30 13.08
N LYS A 273 46.13 -29.70 14.25
CA LYS A 273 47.42 -30.40 14.34
C LYS A 273 47.44 -31.76 13.62
N GLY A 274 46.27 -32.35 13.35
CA GLY A 274 46.11 -33.58 12.58
C GLY A 274 45.93 -33.36 11.07
N GLY A 275 46.02 -32.13 10.58
CA GLY A 275 45.78 -31.75 9.19
C GLY A 275 44.53 -30.90 9.00
N THR A 276 44.16 -30.68 7.73
CA THR A 276 43.02 -29.85 7.34
C THR A 276 41.79 -30.72 7.09
N ILE A 277 40.70 -30.41 7.78
CA ILE A 277 39.39 -31.00 7.57
C ILE A 277 38.50 -29.96 6.86
N TRP A 278 37.79 -30.41 5.83
CA TRP A 278 36.81 -29.60 5.11
C TRP A 278 35.41 -30.01 5.55
N HIS A 279 34.63 -29.06 6.03
CA HIS A 279 33.23 -29.26 6.41
C HIS A 279 32.35 -28.59 5.37
N VAL A 280 31.26 -29.23 4.97
CA VAL A 280 30.28 -28.60 4.07
C VAL A 280 29.53 -27.52 4.83
N ALA A 281 29.49 -26.31 4.26
CA ALA A 281 28.86 -25.15 4.86
C ALA A 281 27.36 -25.14 4.57
N ARG A 282 26.53 -24.98 5.61
CA ARG A 282 25.09 -24.73 5.44
C ARG A 282 24.80 -23.26 5.15
N PHE A 283 23.68 -23.02 4.46
CA PHE A 283 23.27 -21.68 4.07
C PHE A 283 23.03 -20.74 5.25
N LYS A 284 23.61 -19.54 5.16
CA LYS A 284 23.42 -18.40 6.06
C LYS A 284 23.25 -17.14 5.19
N PRO A 285 22.10 -16.44 5.22
CA PRO A 285 21.85 -15.30 4.33
C PRO A 285 22.88 -14.17 4.42
N ASP A 286 23.44 -13.98 5.61
CA ASP A 286 24.31 -12.83 5.95
C ASP A 286 25.80 -13.20 5.99
N THR A 287 26.16 -14.44 5.64
CA THR A 287 27.55 -14.92 5.69
C THR A 287 27.80 -15.94 4.58
N PRO A 288 28.50 -15.58 3.48
CA PRO A 288 28.94 -16.55 2.50
C PRO A 288 29.98 -17.50 3.11
N PRO A 289 30.07 -18.75 2.62
CA PRO A 289 31.07 -19.71 3.09
C PRO A 289 32.48 -19.26 2.71
N THR A 290 33.49 -19.64 3.51
CA THR A 290 34.89 -19.27 3.23
C THR A 290 35.37 -19.78 1.85
N PHE A 291 34.80 -20.89 1.36
CA PHE A 291 35.07 -21.44 0.03
C PHE A 291 33.76 -21.76 -0.71
N ALA A 292 33.65 -21.31 -1.97
CA ALA A 292 32.51 -21.57 -2.83
C ALA A 292 32.36 -23.06 -3.21
N HIS A 293 31.16 -23.44 -3.67
CA HIS A 293 30.76 -24.82 -4.00
C HIS A 293 31.66 -25.57 -5.00
N ASP A 294 32.34 -24.81 -5.85
CA ASP A 294 33.18 -25.20 -6.98
C ASP A 294 34.68 -24.97 -6.71
N SER A 295 35.01 -24.38 -5.56
CA SER A 295 36.36 -23.87 -5.25
C SER A 295 37.44 -24.93 -5.42
N GLU A 296 38.42 -24.65 -6.29
CA GLU A 296 39.50 -25.59 -6.60
C GLU A 296 40.36 -25.96 -5.38
N ALA A 297 40.42 -25.08 -4.38
CA ALA A 297 41.13 -25.29 -3.12
C ALA A 297 40.56 -26.47 -2.30
N VAL A 298 39.29 -26.85 -2.52
CA VAL A 298 38.67 -28.04 -1.92
C VAL A 298 39.15 -29.28 -2.68
N PRO A 299 39.75 -30.29 -2.04
CA PRO A 299 40.19 -31.50 -2.72
C PRO A 299 39.03 -32.20 -3.45
N ALA A 300 39.23 -32.62 -4.70
CA ALA A 300 38.14 -33.18 -5.52
C ALA A 300 37.43 -34.40 -4.88
N ALA A 301 38.16 -35.22 -4.11
CA ALA A 301 37.60 -36.35 -3.36
C ALA A 301 36.74 -35.96 -2.14
N GLN A 302 36.68 -34.67 -1.78
CA GLN A 302 35.90 -34.11 -0.68
C GLN A 302 34.82 -33.13 -1.14
N ARG A 303 34.71 -32.86 -2.46
CA ARG A 303 33.60 -32.06 -3.01
C ARG A 303 32.33 -32.91 -3.03
N ALA A 304 31.32 -32.50 -2.27
CA ALA A 304 30.01 -33.14 -2.26
C ALA A 304 29.22 -32.72 -3.52
N LYS A 305 28.45 -33.67 -4.10
CA LYS A 305 27.83 -33.49 -5.43
C LYS A 305 26.62 -32.56 -5.46
N ASP A 306 25.97 -32.34 -4.32
CA ASP A 306 24.69 -31.63 -4.21
C ASP A 306 24.83 -30.20 -3.65
N VAL A 307 26.06 -29.70 -3.49
CA VAL A 307 26.35 -28.36 -2.94
C VAL A 307 26.03 -27.28 -3.98
N ARG A 308 25.24 -26.27 -3.60
CA ARG A 308 24.76 -25.18 -4.47
C ARG A 308 25.63 -23.92 -4.36
N PRO A 309 25.61 -22.99 -5.33
CA PRO A 309 26.12 -21.63 -5.12
C PRO A 309 25.38 -20.94 -3.97
N TRP A 310 26.10 -20.25 -3.08
CA TRP A 310 25.48 -19.47 -1.99
C TRP A 310 24.58 -18.36 -2.53
N ASP A 311 24.98 -17.67 -3.59
CA ASP A 311 24.19 -16.59 -4.22
C ASP A 311 22.87 -17.08 -4.82
N GLU A 312 22.83 -18.30 -5.36
CA GLU A 312 21.60 -18.92 -5.89
C GLU A 312 20.60 -19.16 -4.75
N VAL A 313 21.05 -19.77 -3.65
CA VAL A 313 20.20 -20.01 -2.47
C VAL A 313 19.80 -18.69 -1.81
N LYS A 314 20.70 -17.69 -1.80
CA LYS A 314 20.42 -16.35 -1.28
C LYS A 314 19.32 -15.63 -2.07
N ALA A 315 19.39 -15.62 -3.40
CA ALA A 315 18.36 -15.00 -4.23
C ALA A 315 16.98 -15.66 -3.99
N HIS A 316 16.91 -16.99 -3.81
CA HIS A 316 15.68 -17.68 -3.43
C HIS A 316 15.21 -17.33 -1.99
N HIS A 317 16.14 -17.16 -1.04
CA HIS A 317 15.83 -16.77 0.33
C HIS A 317 15.29 -15.33 0.42
N GLU A 318 15.90 -14.37 -0.28
CA GLU A 318 15.49 -12.97 -0.30
C GLU A 318 14.09 -12.80 -0.93
N ARG A 319 13.81 -13.53 -2.02
CA ARG A 319 12.46 -13.60 -2.62
C ARG A 319 11.41 -14.14 -1.64
N LEU A 320 11.72 -15.20 -0.89
CA LEU A 320 10.83 -15.72 0.16
C LEU A 320 10.67 -14.72 1.33
N GLN A 321 11.75 -14.07 1.76
CA GLN A 321 11.71 -13.09 2.84
C GLN A 321 10.81 -11.88 2.47
N ALA A 322 10.86 -11.43 1.21
CA ALA A 322 9.96 -10.39 0.70
C ALA A 322 8.48 -10.83 0.70
N VAL A 323 8.18 -12.07 0.28
CA VAL A 323 6.82 -12.64 0.35
C VAL A 323 6.34 -12.78 1.80
N ILE A 324 7.20 -13.23 2.71
CA ILE A 324 6.90 -13.34 4.14
C ILE A 324 6.58 -11.95 4.72
N ALA A 325 7.36 -10.93 4.37
CA ALA A 325 7.10 -9.54 4.78
C ALA A 325 5.78 -8.99 4.21
N GLN A 326 5.49 -9.26 2.92
CA GLN A 326 4.23 -8.86 2.28
C GLN A 326 3.02 -9.50 2.96
N LEU A 327 3.01 -10.82 3.10
CA LEU A 327 1.92 -11.58 3.75
C LEU A 327 1.73 -11.17 5.22
N ALA A 328 2.83 -11.00 5.96
CA ALA A 328 2.81 -10.53 7.34
C ALA A 328 2.24 -9.11 7.45
N SER A 329 2.65 -8.17 6.57
CA SER A 329 2.15 -6.79 6.60
C SER A 329 0.66 -6.65 6.30
N ALA A 330 0.03 -7.66 5.68
CA ALA A 330 -1.35 -7.57 5.20
C ALA A 330 -2.42 -7.72 6.31
N SER A 331 -2.03 -8.04 7.54
CA SER A 331 -2.87 -7.93 8.75
C SER A 331 -1.96 -7.88 9.99
N PRO A 332 -2.25 -7.05 11.00
CA PRO A 332 -1.45 -6.99 12.22
C PRO A 332 -1.31 -8.34 12.94
N VAL A 333 -2.32 -9.22 12.83
CA VAL A 333 -2.28 -10.52 13.51
C VAL A 333 -1.29 -11.50 12.88
N LEU A 334 -1.13 -11.42 11.57
CA LEU A 334 -0.14 -12.20 10.81
C LEU A 334 1.27 -11.62 11.06
N TYR A 335 1.38 -10.29 11.12
CA TYR A 335 2.60 -9.59 11.49
C TYR A 335 3.15 -10.04 12.85
N GLN A 336 2.33 -9.95 13.91
CA GLN A 336 2.75 -10.31 15.26
C GLN A 336 3.17 -11.79 15.35
N ALA A 337 2.39 -12.71 14.75
CA ALA A 337 2.71 -14.13 14.76
C ALA A 337 4.00 -14.46 13.97
N ALA A 338 4.23 -13.80 12.83
CA ALA A 338 5.48 -13.94 12.07
C ALA A 338 6.70 -13.37 12.82
N ALA A 339 6.56 -12.21 13.45
CA ALA A 339 7.62 -11.53 14.20
C ALA A 339 8.01 -12.27 15.49
N GLN A 340 7.03 -12.86 16.19
CA GLN A 340 7.28 -13.77 17.32
C GLN A 340 7.84 -15.14 16.89
N GLY A 341 7.84 -15.45 15.59
CA GLY A 341 8.27 -16.73 15.05
C GLY A 341 7.32 -17.90 15.35
N ASP A 342 6.06 -17.63 15.70
CA ASP A 342 5.13 -18.62 16.23
C ASP A 342 4.39 -19.36 15.11
N ASP A 343 5.11 -20.29 14.48
CA ASP A 343 4.59 -21.17 13.42
C ASP A 343 3.36 -21.97 13.86
N ASN A 344 3.25 -22.29 15.16
CA ASN A 344 2.09 -22.97 15.72
C ASN A 344 0.86 -22.06 15.71
N ALA A 345 1.00 -20.79 16.12
CA ALA A 345 -0.09 -19.82 16.06
C ALA A 345 -0.58 -19.60 14.63
N LEU A 346 0.34 -19.48 13.66
CA LEU A 346 0.00 -19.37 12.24
C LEU A 346 -0.73 -20.63 11.73
N ALA A 347 -0.26 -21.82 12.11
CA ALA A 347 -0.92 -23.08 11.76
C ALA A 347 -2.31 -23.24 12.39
N THR A 348 -2.51 -22.81 13.63
CA THR A 348 -3.83 -22.77 14.29
C THR A 348 -4.76 -21.76 13.61
N MET A 349 -4.29 -20.55 13.29
CA MET A 349 -5.07 -19.57 12.52
C MET A 349 -5.52 -20.18 11.19
N ALA A 350 -4.61 -20.75 10.41
CA ALA A 350 -4.92 -21.39 9.13
C ALA A 350 -5.95 -22.52 9.28
N ALA A 351 -5.69 -23.51 10.14
CA ALA A 351 -6.38 -24.81 10.10
C ALA A 351 -7.55 -24.99 11.08
N ALA A 352 -7.58 -24.28 12.21
CA ALA A 352 -8.50 -24.57 13.33
C ALA A 352 -9.97 -24.17 13.06
N PRO A 353 -10.94 -24.57 13.91
CA PRO A 353 -12.30 -24.06 13.84
C PRO A 353 -12.36 -22.52 13.97
N PRO A 354 -13.36 -21.83 13.38
CA PRO A 354 -13.42 -20.36 13.36
C PRO A 354 -13.38 -19.66 14.73
N GLY A 355 -13.82 -20.33 15.82
CA GLY A 355 -13.70 -19.81 17.18
C GLY A 355 -12.28 -19.87 17.74
N GLU A 356 -11.57 -20.99 17.53
CA GLU A 356 -10.18 -21.19 17.97
C GLU A 356 -9.20 -20.33 17.16
N ALA A 357 -9.44 -20.18 15.85
CA ALA A 357 -8.72 -19.26 15.00
C ALA A 357 -8.88 -17.81 15.50
N ARG A 358 -10.12 -17.33 15.74
CA ARG A 358 -10.37 -16.00 16.34
C ARG A 358 -9.73 -15.86 17.73
N GLY A 359 -9.75 -16.89 18.58
CA GLY A 359 -9.12 -16.85 19.91
C GLY A 359 -7.60 -16.71 19.84
N THR A 360 -6.97 -17.43 18.91
CA THR A 360 -5.54 -17.29 18.62
C THR A 360 -5.21 -15.90 18.08
N MET A 361 -6.06 -15.36 17.21
CA MET A 361 -5.93 -13.99 16.68
C MET A 361 -6.07 -12.92 17.76
N ALA A 362 -7.11 -13.01 18.59
CA ALA A 362 -7.39 -12.10 19.70
C ALA A 362 -6.19 -12.00 20.67
N LYS A 363 -5.56 -13.15 20.98
CA LYS A 363 -4.34 -13.18 21.79
C LYS A 363 -3.20 -12.39 21.12
N ARG A 364 -2.89 -12.63 19.85
CA ARG A 364 -1.75 -11.94 19.20
C ARG A 364 -2.00 -10.44 19.03
N LEU A 365 -3.22 -10.01 18.74
CA LEU A 365 -3.55 -8.59 18.69
C LEU A 365 -3.44 -7.93 20.09
N SER A 366 -3.85 -8.64 21.15
CA SER A 366 -3.61 -8.23 22.55
C SER A 366 -2.11 -8.14 22.89
N ASP A 367 -1.32 -9.14 22.52
CA ASP A 367 0.14 -9.15 22.70
C ASP A 367 0.78 -7.96 21.95
N GLN A 368 0.27 -7.64 20.75
CA GLN A 368 0.77 -6.54 19.91
C GLN A 368 0.41 -5.16 20.49
N LEU A 369 -0.81 -4.96 21.00
CA LEU A 369 -1.18 -3.74 21.74
C LEU A 369 -0.30 -3.55 22.98
N SER A 370 -0.02 -4.63 23.71
CA SER A 370 0.88 -4.60 24.88
C SER A 370 2.30 -4.18 24.48
N ASN A 371 2.84 -4.73 23.40
CA ASN A 371 4.14 -4.34 22.85
C ASN A 371 4.16 -2.87 22.43
N ILE A 372 3.17 -2.40 21.67
CA ILE A 372 3.07 -0.99 21.23
C ILE A 372 3.07 -0.03 22.42
N ARG A 373 2.27 -0.31 23.46
CA ARG A 373 2.19 0.55 24.66
C ARG A 373 3.45 0.53 25.50
N THR A 374 4.10 -0.63 25.61
CA THR A 374 5.42 -0.75 26.25
C THR A 374 6.45 0.11 25.51
N THR A 375 6.56 -0.02 24.19
CA THR A 375 7.46 0.80 23.37
C THR A 375 7.11 2.31 23.41
N GLN A 376 5.83 2.69 23.49
CA GLN A 376 5.42 4.10 23.71
C GLN A 376 5.88 4.68 25.05
N ALA A 377 6.10 3.84 26.07
CA ALA A 377 6.56 4.23 27.41
C ALA A 377 8.09 4.16 27.58
N GLU A 378 8.75 3.25 26.86
CA GLU A 378 10.22 3.12 26.79
C GLU A 378 10.87 4.19 25.88
N LEU A 379 10.11 4.76 24.93
CA LEU A 379 10.60 5.76 23.99
C LEU A 379 11.12 7.03 24.70
N GLY A 380 12.43 7.28 24.58
CA GLY A 380 13.12 8.39 25.25
C GLY A 380 13.55 8.12 26.69
N SER A 381 13.30 6.91 27.22
CA SER A 381 13.82 6.42 28.49
C SER A 381 14.82 5.28 28.27
N ASP A 382 14.33 4.04 28.16
CA ASP A 382 15.15 2.84 27.92
C ASP A 382 15.42 2.59 26.42
N LEU A 383 14.59 3.17 25.54
CA LEU A 383 14.79 3.17 24.09
C LEU A 383 15.22 4.57 23.60
N ASP A 384 16.53 4.75 23.36
CA ASP A 384 17.07 5.99 22.79
C ASP A 384 16.60 6.16 21.34
N GLU A 385 16.13 7.36 20.98
CA GLU A 385 15.67 7.65 19.61
C GLU A 385 16.78 7.48 18.56
N LEU A 386 18.05 7.53 18.98
CA LEU A 386 19.22 7.28 18.14
C LEU A 386 19.45 5.80 17.78
N GLU A 387 18.57 4.89 18.24
CA GLU A 387 18.53 3.48 17.81
C GLU A 387 17.43 3.21 16.76
N CYS A 388 16.47 4.14 16.60
CA CYS A 388 15.31 4.02 15.70
C CYS A 388 15.67 4.20 14.20
N THR A 389 16.66 3.44 13.71
CA THR A 389 17.24 3.53 12.36
C THR A 389 16.23 3.69 11.22
N PRO A 390 15.12 2.92 11.15
CA PRO A 390 14.12 3.07 10.08
C PRO A 390 13.48 4.47 10.03
N LEU A 391 13.36 5.16 11.17
CA LEU A 391 12.84 6.54 11.22
C LEU A 391 13.89 7.55 10.77
N HIS A 392 15.17 7.31 11.07
CA HIS A 392 16.26 8.14 10.56
C HIS A 392 16.26 8.09 9.04
N GLU A 393 16.11 6.90 8.46
CA GLU A 393 16.05 6.70 7.02
C GLU A 393 14.83 7.35 6.37
N GLN A 394 13.64 7.28 6.98
CA GLN A 394 12.46 8.03 6.52
C GLN A 394 12.72 9.54 6.50
N LEU A 395 13.23 10.12 7.60
CA LEU A 395 13.54 11.55 7.68
C LEU A 395 14.62 11.94 6.65
N PHE A 396 15.67 11.13 6.51
CA PHE A 396 16.73 11.34 5.52
C PHE A 396 16.27 11.20 4.07
N ALA A 397 15.21 10.44 3.80
CA ALA A 397 14.53 10.37 2.50
C ALA A 397 13.60 11.57 2.23
N GLY A 398 13.35 12.42 3.24
CA GLY A 398 12.52 13.62 3.11
C GLY A 398 11.11 13.51 3.72
N ALA A 399 10.85 12.52 4.58
CA ALA A 399 9.62 12.49 5.37
C ALA A 399 9.46 13.76 6.22
N ALA A 400 8.21 14.21 6.39
CA ALA A 400 7.90 15.40 7.16
C ALA A 400 8.35 15.27 8.64
N SER A 401 8.85 16.37 9.20
CA SER A 401 9.38 16.46 10.54
C SER A 401 8.60 17.47 11.39
N ALA A 402 8.45 17.20 12.69
CA ALA A 402 7.65 18.04 13.59
C ALA A 402 8.27 19.44 13.78
N SER A 403 9.58 19.56 13.68
CA SER A 403 10.33 20.82 13.72
C SER A 403 10.37 21.58 12.38
N GLY A 404 9.86 21.00 11.30
CA GLY A 404 10.04 21.51 9.93
C GLY A 404 11.47 21.41 9.40
N THR A 405 12.40 20.78 10.11
CA THR A 405 13.78 20.59 9.64
C THR A 405 13.81 19.63 8.44
N ALA A 406 14.30 20.11 7.29
CA ALA A 406 14.56 19.28 6.12
C ALA A 406 15.75 18.33 6.37
N TRP A 407 15.48 17.08 6.76
CA TRP A 407 16.50 16.08 7.10
C TRP A 407 17.19 15.43 5.91
N ASN A 408 16.62 15.59 4.70
CA ASN A 408 17.29 15.29 3.43
C ASN A 408 18.34 16.35 3.02
N ALA A 409 18.35 17.53 3.66
CA ALA A 409 19.36 18.55 3.37
C ALA A 409 20.76 18.08 3.82
N PRO A 410 21.80 18.12 2.95
CA PRO A 410 23.10 17.50 3.24
C PRO A 410 23.77 17.93 4.54
N GLY A 411 23.59 19.19 4.97
CA GLY A 411 24.11 19.68 6.25
C GLY A 411 23.46 19.03 7.46
N ASN A 412 22.12 18.97 7.49
CA ASN A 412 21.35 18.35 8.57
C ASN A 412 21.62 16.84 8.61
N GLN A 413 21.64 16.19 7.45
CA GLN A 413 21.93 14.77 7.32
C GLN A 413 23.35 14.41 7.80
N LEU A 414 24.36 15.23 7.47
CA LEU A 414 25.74 15.04 7.92
C LEU A 414 25.84 15.06 9.45
N ILE A 415 25.21 16.06 10.10
CA ILE A 415 25.22 16.18 11.56
C ILE A 415 24.46 15.04 12.22
N ALA A 416 23.26 14.69 11.73
CA ALA A 416 22.46 13.60 12.29
C ALA A 416 23.16 12.24 12.15
N ARG A 417 23.70 11.91 10.97
CA ARG A 417 24.50 10.67 10.78
C ARG A 417 25.77 10.65 11.64
N GLN A 418 26.45 11.79 11.83
CA GLN A 418 27.57 11.90 12.77
C GLN A 418 27.14 11.65 14.21
N PHE A 419 25.95 12.13 14.61
CA PHE A 419 25.42 11.98 15.96
C PHE A 419 25.00 10.54 16.27
N ILE A 420 24.28 9.88 15.35
CA ILE A 420 23.97 8.43 15.41
C ILE A 420 25.26 7.62 15.50
N ALA A 421 26.25 7.89 14.63
CA ALA A 421 27.56 7.23 14.69
C ALA A 421 28.37 7.59 15.95
N GLY A 422 28.04 8.69 16.64
CA GLY A 422 28.56 9.04 17.97
C GLY A 422 27.95 8.17 19.05
N HIS A 423 26.60 8.10 19.10
CA HIS A 423 25.84 7.24 20.00
C HIS A 423 26.25 5.77 19.83
N ALA A 424 26.27 5.22 18.61
CA ALA A 424 26.62 3.81 18.37
C ALA A 424 28.05 3.46 18.86
N ARG A 425 29.00 4.40 18.81
CA ARG A 425 30.36 4.23 19.37
C ARG A 425 30.45 4.48 20.88
N ALA A 426 29.43 5.08 21.50
CA ALA A 426 29.24 5.04 22.95
C ALA A 426 28.62 3.70 23.35
N LYS A 427 27.49 3.32 22.72
CA LYS A 427 26.74 2.10 23.02
C LYS A 427 27.56 0.82 22.80
N ALA A 428 28.33 0.70 21.71
CA ALA A 428 29.22 -0.44 21.49
C ALA A 428 30.36 -0.59 22.54
N ARG A 429 30.64 0.44 23.36
CA ARG A 429 31.56 0.33 24.51
C ARG A 429 30.86 -0.10 25.81
N THR A 430 29.53 -0.11 25.85
CA THR A 430 28.72 -0.57 26.99
C THR A 430 27.99 -1.89 26.69
N GLU A 431 27.53 -2.11 25.45
CA GLU A 431 26.87 -3.34 24.96
C GLU A 431 27.82 -4.53 24.75
N ALA A 432 29.11 -4.38 25.05
CA ALA A 432 29.97 -5.53 25.36
C ALA A 432 29.47 -6.36 26.56
N ALA A 433 28.35 -5.97 27.19
CA ALA A 433 27.72 -6.63 28.33
C ALA A 433 26.30 -7.21 28.10
N LEU A 434 25.52 -6.83 27.07
CA LEU A 434 24.11 -7.26 26.88
C LEU A 434 23.55 -6.93 25.48
N ALA A 435 22.44 -7.57 25.07
CA ALA A 435 21.84 -7.43 23.73
C ALA A 435 20.29 -7.50 23.76
N THR A 436 19.62 -6.40 23.38
CA THR A 436 18.13 -6.29 23.49
C THR A 436 17.45 -5.45 22.39
N VAL A 437 18.13 -5.11 21.28
CA VAL A 437 17.66 -4.06 20.34
C VAL A 437 16.58 -4.52 19.33
N ALA A 438 16.53 -5.81 18.97
CA ALA A 438 15.81 -6.27 17.78
C ALA A 438 14.28 -6.03 17.79
N ALA A 439 13.62 -6.05 18.95
CA ALA A 439 12.16 -5.97 19.03
C ALA A 439 11.60 -4.59 18.67
N ALA A 440 12.25 -3.51 19.14
CA ALA A 440 11.76 -2.14 18.97
C ALA A 440 11.68 -1.70 17.49
N ALA A 441 12.64 -2.15 16.67
CA ALA A 441 12.68 -1.83 15.24
C ALA A 441 11.46 -2.36 14.46
N PHE A 442 10.83 -3.46 14.92
CA PHE A 442 9.61 -3.99 14.33
C PHE A 442 8.37 -3.19 14.75
N VAL A 443 8.22 -2.88 16.05
CA VAL A 443 7.06 -2.12 16.56
C VAL A 443 6.99 -0.69 15.97
N ILE A 444 8.14 -0.14 15.59
CA ILE A 444 8.31 1.19 14.96
C ILE A 444 8.19 1.15 13.42
N ALA A 445 8.07 -0.03 12.80
CA ALA A 445 7.70 -0.11 11.39
C ALA A 445 6.25 0.37 11.20
N GLU A 446 5.97 1.11 10.12
CA GLU A 446 4.63 1.62 9.86
C GLU A 446 3.75 0.52 9.23
N VAL A 447 3.07 -0.25 10.08
CA VAL A 447 2.25 -1.40 9.66
C VAL A 447 1.00 -0.90 8.91
N ALA A 448 0.40 0.19 9.38
CA ALA A 448 -0.82 0.77 8.82
C ALA A 448 -0.70 1.29 7.37
N SER A 449 0.51 1.66 6.90
CA SER A 449 0.72 2.10 5.51
C SER A 449 1.38 1.04 4.63
N PHE A 450 1.43 -0.22 5.08
CA PHE A 450 2.11 -1.32 4.41
C PHE A 450 3.58 -0.95 4.12
N GLY A 451 4.45 -0.94 5.15
CA GLY A 451 5.86 -0.53 5.11
C GLY A 451 6.82 -1.19 4.09
N SER A 452 6.28 -1.93 3.13
CA SER A 452 6.84 -2.33 1.84
C SER A 452 7.93 -1.40 1.30
N ALA A 453 7.70 -0.08 1.23
CA ALA A 453 8.66 0.88 0.68
C ALA A 453 10.04 0.81 1.35
N THR A 454 10.11 0.76 2.68
CA THR A 454 11.38 0.64 3.42
C THR A 454 12.04 -0.73 3.18
N PHE A 455 11.24 -1.80 3.14
CA PHE A 455 11.76 -3.16 2.96
C PHE A 455 12.27 -3.43 1.53
N PHE A 456 11.54 -2.96 0.51
CA PHE A 456 11.92 -3.08 -0.90
C PHE A 456 13.07 -2.14 -1.29
N LEU A 457 13.21 -0.97 -0.68
CA LEU A 457 14.39 -0.12 -0.86
C LEU A 457 15.68 -0.79 -0.32
N ALA A 458 15.58 -1.57 0.76
CA ALA A 458 16.71 -2.34 1.28
C ALA A 458 17.02 -3.60 0.45
N ALA A 459 16.00 -4.34 -0.01
CA ALA A 459 16.17 -5.59 -0.74
C ALA A 459 16.41 -5.43 -2.25
N GLY A 460 15.93 -4.35 -2.87
CA GLY A 460 15.88 -4.19 -4.33
C GLY A 460 17.23 -3.99 -5.02
N ALA A 461 18.31 -3.71 -4.28
CA ALA A 461 19.61 -3.37 -4.85
C ALA A 461 20.46 -4.59 -5.30
N GLY A 462 20.07 -5.83 -4.99
CA GLY A 462 20.91 -7.02 -5.15
C GLY A 462 20.63 -7.96 -6.33
N VAL A 463 19.43 -7.94 -6.92
CA VAL A 463 18.94 -9.06 -7.74
C VAL A 463 19.16 -8.84 -9.24
N ALA A 464 20.39 -9.10 -9.72
CA ALA A 464 20.78 -8.89 -11.12
C ALA A 464 21.30 -10.14 -11.87
N ALA A 465 21.35 -11.33 -11.24
CA ALA A 465 21.89 -12.54 -11.85
C ALA A 465 21.14 -13.83 -11.45
N GLY A 466 20.71 -14.63 -12.43
CA GLY A 466 20.40 -16.06 -12.24
C GLY A 466 19.06 -16.58 -12.80
N GLY A 467 19.14 -17.41 -13.85
CA GLY A 467 18.21 -18.54 -14.09
C GLY A 467 17.03 -18.32 -15.04
N THR A 468 17.20 -18.66 -16.33
CA THR A 468 16.14 -18.63 -17.35
C THR A 468 15.00 -19.64 -17.15
N LEU A 469 15.19 -20.69 -16.34
CA LEU A 469 14.14 -21.70 -16.07
C LEU A 469 13.04 -21.23 -15.11
N ALA A 470 13.23 -20.10 -14.42
CA ALA A 470 12.18 -19.44 -13.67
C ALA A 470 11.36 -18.46 -14.54
N ALA A 471 11.82 -18.12 -15.75
CA ALA A 471 11.21 -17.08 -16.58
C ALA A 471 9.71 -17.31 -16.80
N ALA A 472 9.29 -18.50 -17.24
CA ALA A 472 7.87 -18.77 -17.52
C ALA A 472 6.92 -18.69 -16.29
N SER A 473 7.42 -18.89 -15.05
CA SER A 473 6.61 -18.68 -13.84
C SER A 473 6.64 -17.25 -13.34
N TRP A 474 7.68 -16.48 -13.68
CA TRP A 474 7.77 -15.05 -13.42
C TRP A 474 7.05 -14.22 -14.46
N GLU A 475 7.23 -14.47 -15.77
CA GLU A 475 6.35 -13.98 -16.85
C GLU A 475 4.89 -14.24 -16.49
N HIS A 476 4.52 -15.43 -16.02
CA HIS A 476 3.14 -15.64 -15.58
C HIS A 476 2.77 -14.81 -14.33
N ALA A 477 3.62 -14.70 -13.30
CA ALA A 477 3.35 -13.86 -12.13
C ALA A 477 3.34 -12.35 -12.43
N GLU A 478 4.06 -11.92 -13.46
CA GLU A 478 4.27 -10.54 -13.92
C GLU A 478 3.22 -10.14 -14.96
N ASP A 479 2.75 -11.07 -15.80
CA ASP A 479 1.50 -10.99 -16.58
C ASP A 479 0.30 -10.89 -15.64
N LEU A 480 0.24 -11.74 -14.59
CA LEU A 480 -0.82 -11.70 -13.60
C LEU A 480 -0.72 -10.43 -12.73
N GLY A 481 0.48 -9.94 -12.42
CA GLY A 481 0.72 -8.66 -11.75
C GLY A 481 0.32 -7.47 -12.62
N THR A 482 0.68 -7.48 -13.89
CA THR A 482 0.30 -6.47 -14.89
C THR A 482 -1.20 -6.48 -15.11
N ALA A 483 -1.83 -7.66 -15.25
CA ALA A 483 -3.29 -7.81 -15.33
C ALA A 483 -3.99 -7.38 -14.04
N ALA A 484 -3.39 -7.54 -12.86
CA ALA A 484 -3.96 -7.03 -11.61
C ALA A 484 -3.76 -5.52 -11.40
N ASN A 485 -2.76 -4.92 -12.05
CA ASN A 485 -2.52 -3.46 -12.05
C ASN A 485 -3.27 -2.73 -13.18
N ALA A 486 -3.69 -3.42 -14.25
CA ALA A 486 -4.37 -2.85 -15.40
C ALA A 486 -5.89 -2.60 -15.21
N ASP A 487 -6.49 -3.11 -14.13
CA ASP A 487 -7.87 -3.60 -14.18
C ASP A 487 -8.71 -3.06 -12.96
N ALA A 488 -10.05 -2.87 -13.10
CA ALA A 488 -10.77 -1.79 -12.37
C ALA A 488 -11.89 -1.99 -11.28
N GLY A 489 -12.98 -2.81 -11.30
CA GLY A 489 -13.96 -2.93 -10.12
C GLY A 489 -14.92 -4.17 -9.79
N ALA A 490 -14.50 -5.12 -8.91
CA ALA A 490 -15.10 -6.34 -8.25
C ALA A 490 -14.76 -7.84 -8.68
N GLY A 491 -13.69 -8.09 -9.42
CA GLY A 491 -12.87 -9.33 -9.61
C GLY A 491 -11.88 -9.15 -10.78
N GLY A 492 -10.69 -9.73 -10.91
CA GLY A 492 -9.91 -9.56 -12.18
C GLY A 492 -9.78 -10.88 -12.90
N VAL A 493 -9.20 -10.91 -14.11
CA VAL A 493 -8.68 -12.20 -14.62
C VAL A 493 -7.75 -12.80 -13.55
N VAL A 494 -7.06 -11.90 -12.83
CA VAL A 494 -6.63 -12.02 -11.45
C VAL A 494 -7.11 -10.81 -10.66
N SER A 495 -7.79 -11.00 -9.53
CA SER A 495 -7.87 -9.91 -8.53
C SER A 495 -6.48 -9.68 -7.90
N ARG A 496 -6.21 -8.49 -7.33
CA ARG A 496 -4.91 -8.26 -6.67
C ARG A 496 -4.61 -9.27 -5.57
N ALA A 497 -5.60 -9.68 -4.76
CA ALA A 497 -5.42 -10.78 -3.82
C ALA A 497 -5.05 -12.10 -4.50
N GLN A 498 -5.58 -12.41 -5.69
CA GLN A 498 -5.18 -13.58 -6.47
C GLN A 498 -3.85 -13.40 -7.22
N ALA A 499 -3.41 -12.17 -7.54
CA ALA A 499 -2.11 -11.90 -8.16
C ALA A 499 -0.99 -11.87 -7.12
N ASP A 500 -1.19 -11.18 -6.00
CA ASP A 500 -0.34 -11.28 -4.80
C ASP A 500 -0.25 -12.75 -4.36
N ARG A 501 -1.37 -13.51 -4.38
CA ARG A 501 -1.38 -14.96 -4.12
C ARG A 501 -0.73 -15.79 -5.23
N ALA A 502 -0.91 -15.46 -6.51
CA ALA A 502 -0.26 -16.20 -7.61
C ALA A 502 1.24 -15.93 -7.66
N GLN A 503 1.68 -14.71 -7.35
CA GLN A 503 3.08 -14.32 -7.20
C GLN A 503 3.69 -14.95 -5.95
N THR A 504 3.00 -14.90 -4.80
CA THR A 504 3.34 -15.67 -3.59
C THR A 504 3.47 -17.15 -3.91
N THR A 505 2.47 -17.73 -4.58
CA THR A 505 2.43 -19.15 -4.97
C THR A 505 3.52 -19.48 -5.97
N ALA A 506 3.84 -18.60 -6.93
CA ALA A 506 4.91 -18.78 -7.90
C ALA A 506 6.29 -18.67 -7.26
N ILE A 507 6.51 -17.74 -6.33
CA ILE A 507 7.76 -17.58 -5.56
C ILE A 507 7.96 -18.78 -4.63
N VAL A 508 6.94 -19.12 -3.84
CA VAL A 508 6.96 -20.25 -2.91
C VAL A 508 7.06 -21.57 -3.66
N ASN A 509 6.33 -21.78 -4.76
CA ASN A 509 6.51 -22.97 -5.60
C ASN A 509 7.84 -22.97 -6.35
N SER A 510 8.41 -21.82 -6.74
CA SER A 510 9.75 -21.78 -7.35
C SER A 510 10.83 -22.15 -6.33
N ALA A 511 10.71 -21.69 -5.07
CA ALA A 511 11.60 -22.10 -4.00
C ALA A 511 11.39 -23.58 -3.61
N LEU A 512 10.15 -24.06 -3.52
CA LEU A 512 9.84 -25.47 -3.26
C LEU A 512 10.23 -26.39 -4.42
N LEU A 513 10.17 -25.93 -5.68
CA LEU A 513 10.66 -26.65 -6.86
C LEU A 513 12.19 -26.69 -6.88
N PHE A 514 12.85 -25.57 -6.60
CA PHE A 514 14.30 -25.51 -6.41
C PHE A 514 14.76 -26.51 -5.33
N LEU A 515 14.07 -26.55 -4.19
CA LEU A 515 14.28 -27.54 -3.14
C LEU A 515 13.97 -28.98 -3.61
N ASP A 516 12.87 -29.20 -4.32
CA ASP A 516 12.49 -30.52 -4.84
C ASP A 516 13.33 -30.97 -6.06
N LEU A 517 14.23 -30.14 -6.58
CA LEU A 517 15.31 -30.55 -7.50
C LEU A 517 16.51 -31.17 -6.74
N ILE A 518 16.70 -30.85 -5.46
CA ILE A 518 17.84 -31.29 -4.65
C ILE A 518 17.54 -32.66 -4.00
N PRO A 519 18.32 -33.73 -4.28
CA PRO A 519 18.00 -35.09 -3.82
C PRO A 519 17.83 -35.22 -2.30
N ALA A 520 18.72 -34.60 -1.51
CA ALA A 520 18.64 -34.60 -0.06
C ALA A 520 17.31 -34.00 0.48
N ALA A 521 16.80 -32.96 -0.18
CA ALA A 521 15.56 -32.29 0.22
C ALA A 521 14.29 -33.03 -0.24
N ARG A 522 14.39 -34.01 -1.16
CA ARG A 522 13.28 -34.89 -1.56
C ARG A 522 12.87 -35.89 -0.48
N ALA A 523 13.80 -36.30 0.40
CA ALA A 523 13.51 -37.25 1.48
C ALA A 523 12.41 -36.73 2.45
N ALA A 524 12.32 -35.42 2.64
CA ALA A 524 11.31 -34.78 3.50
C ALA A 524 9.89 -34.72 2.90
N ARG A 525 9.71 -35.06 1.61
CA ARG A 525 8.46 -34.88 0.84
C ARG A 525 7.26 -35.66 1.42
N GLY A 526 7.53 -36.71 2.20
CA GLY A 526 6.50 -37.49 2.89
C GLY A 526 5.58 -36.63 3.76
N ALA A 527 6.12 -35.71 4.56
CA ALA A 527 5.33 -34.94 5.53
C ALA A 527 4.39 -33.92 4.87
N ALA A 528 4.89 -33.08 3.96
CA ALA A 528 4.12 -31.97 3.37
C ALA A 528 3.07 -32.41 2.35
N THR A 529 3.25 -33.57 1.72
CA THR A 529 2.28 -34.13 0.77
C THR A 529 1.26 -35.01 1.48
N ALA A 530 1.69 -35.81 2.47
CA ALA A 530 0.77 -36.58 3.30
C ALA A 530 -0.06 -35.68 4.24
N SER A 531 0.43 -34.53 4.70
CA SER A 531 -0.40 -33.62 5.50
C SER A 531 -1.60 -33.08 4.71
N ARG A 532 -1.47 -32.85 3.40
CA ARG A 532 -2.60 -32.50 2.53
C ARG A 532 -3.48 -33.72 2.21
N GLY A 533 -2.90 -34.83 1.77
CA GLY A 533 -3.67 -36.05 1.44
C GLY A 533 -4.40 -36.69 2.62
N ALA A 534 -3.73 -36.82 3.78
CA ALA A 534 -4.32 -37.40 4.98
C ALA A 534 -5.33 -36.45 5.67
N ARG A 535 -5.22 -35.12 5.52
CA ARG A 535 -6.29 -34.21 6.00
C ARG A 535 -7.53 -34.23 5.11
N ALA A 536 -7.39 -34.53 3.82
CA ALA A 536 -8.52 -34.84 2.96
C ALA A 536 -9.17 -36.17 3.40
N GLY A 537 -8.40 -37.26 3.42
CA GLY A 537 -8.90 -38.60 3.78
C GLY A 537 -9.41 -38.73 5.23
N ALA A 538 -8.85 -37.98 6.19
CA ALA A 538 -9.34 -37.97 7.57
C ALA A 538 -10.66 -37.19 7.72
N ARG A 539 -10.92 -36.18 6.88
CA ARG A 539 -12.25 -35.55 6.80
C ARG A 539 -13.25 -36.52 6.18
N GLU A 540 -12.93 -37.10 5.04
CA GLU A 540 -13.77 -38.08 4.33
C GLU A 540 -14.11 -39.31 5.21
N GLY A 541 -13.13 -39.81 5.98
CA GLY A 541 -13.33 -40.88 6.96
C GLY A 541 -14.18 -40.49 8.18
N ALA A 542 -14.07 -39.24 8.66
CA ALA A 542 -14.91 -38.72 9.73
C ALA A 542 -16.35 -38.44 9.25
N GLU A 543 -16.51 -37.92 8.03
CA GLU A 543 -17.78 -37.73 7.34
C GLU A 543 -18.51 -39.09 7.21
N GLN A 544 -17.83 -40.15 6.74
CA GLN A 544 -18.39 -41.51 6.69
C GLN A 544 -18.70 -42.14 8.07
N ALA A 545 -17.93 -41.81 9.12
CA ALA A 545 -18.19 -42.32 10.46
C ALA A 545 -19.43 -41.67 11.09
N ALA A 546 -19.61 -40.35 10.90
CA ALA A 546 -20.81 -39.63 11.31
C ALA A 546 -22.06 -40.12 10.56
N GLU A 547 -21.93 -40.40 9.26
CA GLU A 547 -23.03 -40.91 8.42
C GLU A 547 -23.53 -42.30 8.89
N ARG A 548 -22.63 -43.18 9.35
CA ARG A 548 -23.00 -44.49 9.93
C ARG A 548 -23.65 -44.34 11.30
N ALA A 549 -23.05 -43.55 12.20
CA ALA A 549 -23.64 -43.27 13.51
C ALA A 549 -25.03 -42.63 13.40
N GLY A 550 -25.25 -41.78 12.39
CA GLY A 550 -26.56 -41.20 12.07
C GLY A 550 -27.59 -42.25 11.62
N ARG A 551 -27.21 -43.20 10.76
CA ARG A 551 -28.09 -44.31 10.34
C ARG A 551 -28.42 -45.26 11.51
N GLU A 552 -27.40 -45.71 12.23
CA GLU A 552 -27.56 -46.63 13.37
C GLU A 552 -28.39 -46.00 14.50
N GLY A 553 -28.26 -44.68 14.72
CA GLY A 553 -29.10 -43.91 15.63
C GLY A 553 -30.55 -43.75 15.14
N ALA A 554 -30.75 -43.51 13.84
CA ALA A 554 -32.08 -43.39 13.24
C ALA A 554 -32.87 -44.71 13.26
N GLU A 555 -32.22 -45.85 13.00
CA GLU A 555 -32.84 -47.17 13.09
C GLU A 555 -33.24 -47.50 14.54
N GLN A 556 -32.35 -47.27 15.52
CA GLN A 556 -32.65 -47.48 16.95
C GLN A 556 -33.72 -46.52 17.51
N ALA A 557 -33.87 -45.33 16.93
CA ALA A 557 -34.98 -44.41 17.25
C ALA A 557 -36.29 -44.88 16.62
N GLY A 558 -36.25 -45.33 15.36
CA GLY A 558 -37.42 -45.81 14.62
C GLY A 558 -38.11 -47.01 15.28
N GLU A 559 -37.34 -47.98 15.79
CA GLU A 559 -37.91 -49.16 16.47
C GLU A 559 -38.60 -48.85 17.81
N ARG A 560 -38.28 -47.72 18.45
CA ARG A 560 -38.83 -47.35 19.77
C ARG A 560 -40.03 -46.40 19.72
N ALA A 561 -40.21 -45.65 18.63
CA ALA A 561 -41.31 -44.69 18.48
C ALA A 561 -42.65 -45.32 18.00
N GLY A 562 -42.76 -46.66 17.98
CA GLY A 562 -43.85 -47.36 17.30
C GLY A 562 -45.22 -47.37 18.00
N ARG A 563 -45.34 -46.97 19.27
CA ARG A 563 -46.62 -46.95 20.03
C ARG A 563 -46.66 -45.84 21.10
N GLU A 564 -47.88 -45.34 21.33
CA GLU A 564 -48.31 -44.45 22.43
C GLU A 564 -47.82 -42.98 22.40
N GLY A 565 -48.63 -42.05 22.94
CA GLY A 565 -48.15 -40.72 23.37
C GLY A 565 -48.70 -39.45 22.71
N ALA A 566 -49.71 -39.49 21.83
CA ALA A 566 -50.18 -38.32 21.07
C ALA A 566 -51.05 -37.30 21.87
N GLU A 567 -50.57 -36.80 23.02
CA GLU A 567 -51.27 -35.74 23.78
C GLU A 567 -50.36 -34.76 24.57
N GLN A 568 -49.02 -34.81 24.41
CA GLN A 568 -48.08 -33.85 25.04
C GLN A 568 -47.24 -33.02 24.05
N ALA A 569 -47.62 -32.97 22.77
CA ALA A 569 -46.86 -32.29 21.72
C ALA A 569 -47.03 -30.76 21.67
N GLY A 570 -48.07 -30.21 22.32
CA GLY A 570 -48.45 -28.79 22.20
C GLY A 570 -47.41 -27.79 22.71
N GLU A 571 -46.63 -28.14 23.74
CA GLU A 571 -45.67 -27.22 24.38
C GLU A 571 -44.20 -27.42 23.98
N ARG A 572 -43.88 -28.43 23.14
CA ARG A 572 -42.50 -28.67 22.64
C ARG A 572 -42.27 -28.19 21.21
N ALA A 573 -43.32 -28.14 20.39
CA ALA A 573 -43.24 -27.64 19.01
C ALA A 573 -42.66 -26.21 18.89
N GLY A 574 -42.73 -25.40 19.95
CA GLY A 574 -42.15 -24.06 20.02
C GLY A 574 -40.63 -23.98 20.25
N ARG A 575 -39.90 -25.10 20.28
CA ARG A 575 -38.41 -25.11 20.38
C ARG A 575 -37.72 -25.94 19.30
N GLU A 576 -38.21 -27.13 19.00
CA GLU A 576 -37.56 -28.05 18.05
C GLU A 576 -37.55 -27.50 16.60
N GLY A 577 -38.55 -26.70 16.23
CA GLY A 577 -38.61 -26.02 14.92
C GLY A 577 -37.52 -24.95 14.68
N ALA A 578 -36.78 -24.53 15.71
CA ALA A 578 -35.68 -23.57 15.57
C ALA A 578 -34.33 -24.25 15.26
N GLU A 579 -34.11 -25.47 15.76
CA GLU A 579 -32.81 -26.15 15.61
C GLU A 579 -32.69 -26.88 14.26
N GLN A 580 -33.78 -27.46 13.73
CA GLN A 580 -33.76 -28.12 12.42
C GLN A 580 -33.54 -27.13 11.25
N ALA A 581 -34.07 -25.90 11.34
CA ALA A 581 -33.79 -24.84 10.36
C ALA A 581 -32.34 -24.32 10.41
N GLY A 582 -31.67 -24.44 11.56
CA GLY A 582 -30.26 -24.07 11.74
C GLY A 582 -29.27 -25.11 11.20
N GLY A 583 -29.61 -26.40 11.27
CA GLY A 583 -28.73 -27.49 10.84
C GLY A 583 -28.49 -27.52 9.32
N GLU A 584 -29.56 -27.56 8.53
CA GLU A 584 -29.48 -27.73 7.07
C GLU A 584 -28.82 -26.51 6.37
N SER A 585 -29.03 -25.31 6.91
CA SER A 585 -28.45 -24.08 6.35
C SER A 585 -26.93 -24.02 6.56
N ALA A 586 -26.42 -24.44 7.73
CA ALA A 586 -24.98 -24.54 7.98
C ALA A 586 -24.29 -25.58 7.06
N GLU A 587 -24.94 -26.71 6.79
CA GLU A 587 -24.42 -27.72 5.85
C GLU A 587 -24.37 -27.18 4.41
N GLN A 588 -25.45 -26.54 3.95
CA GLN A 588 -25.50 -25.95 2.61
C GLN A 588 -24.46 -24.83 2.43
N VAL A 589 -24.29 -23.95 3.42
CA VAL A 589 -23.24 -22.91 3.41
C VAL A 589 -21.84 -23.53 3.40
N ALA A 590 -21.60 -24.62 4.14
CA ALA A 590 -20.31 -25.33 4.13
C ALA A 590 -20.02 -26.00 2.76
N LYS A 591 -21.04 -26.51 2.07
CA LYS A 591 -20.94 -27.01 0.68
C LYS A 591 -20.64 -25.88 -0.32
N ALA A 592 -21.42 -24.80 -0.29
CA ALA A 592 -21.27 -23.65 -1.19
C ALA A 592 -19.91 -22.93 -1.03
N SER A 593 -19.27 -23.05 0.14
CA SER A 593 -17.99 -22.38 0.46
C SER A 593 -16.74 -23.04 -0.13
N ARG A 594 -16.79 -24.31 -0.61
CA ARG A 594 -15.63 -24.99 -1.22
C ARG A 594 -15.34 -24.44 -2.63
N ARG A 595 -14.68 -23.28 -2.70
CA ARG A 595 -14.24 -22.61 -3.95
C ARG A 595 -13.04 -23.34 -4.60
N LEU A 596 -13.31 -24.50 -5.20
CA LEU A 596 -12.36 -25.17 -6.10
C LEU A 596 -11.94 -24.24 -7.25
N GLN A 597 -10.66 -24.27 -7.62
CA GLN A 597 -10.16 -23.62 -8.82
C GLN A 597 -10.85 -24.20 -10.07
N PRO A 598 -10.90 -23.47 -11.21
CA PRO A 598 -11.55 -23.99 -12.42
C PRO A 598 -11.03 -25.36 -12.86
N ASN A 599 -9.75 -25.63 -12.64
CA ASN A 599 -9.06 -26.89 -12.97
C ASN A 599 -9.21 -28.02 -11.94
N GLU A 600 -9.81 -27.75 -10.78
CA GLU A 600 -10.04 -28.74 -9.71
C GLU A 600 -11.47 -29.29 -9.70
N ALA A 601 -12.38 -28.70 -10.47
CA ALA A 601 -13.75 -29.19 -10.63
C ALA A 601 -13.80 -30.49 -11.44
N ALA A 602 -14.63 -31.44 -11.02
CA ALA A 602 -14.69 -32.80 -11.61
C ALA A 602 -14.99 -32.82 -13.12
N ASN A 603 -15.78 -31.86 -13.63
CA ASN A 603 -16.09 -31.77 -15.07
C ASN A 603 -15.02 -31.04 -15.91
N TRP A 604 -13.97 -30.47 -15.31
CA TRP A 604 -13.03 -29.56 -15.97
C TRP A 604 -12.39 -30.16 -17.22
N ALA A 605 -11.93 -31.42 -17.16
CA ALA A 605 -11.21 -32.05 -18.27
C ALA A 605 -12.06 -32.21 -19.55
N SER A 606 -13.39 -32.27 -19.42
CA SER A 606 -14.30 -32.14 -20.56
C SER A 606 -14.53 -30.67 -20.88
N VAL A 607 -14.99 -29.87 -19.91
CA VAL A 607 -15.35 -28.46 -20.11
C VAL A 607 -14.24 -27.64 -20.80
N ALA A 608 -12.99 -27.80 -20.38
CA ALA A 608 -11.83 -27.09 -20.92
C ALA A 608 -11.51 -27.45 -22.39
N ARG A 609 -11.69 -28.72 -22.76
CA ARG A 609 -11.44 -29.24 -24.12
C ARG A 609 -12.62 -28.99 -25.05
N ASP A 610 -13.81 -29.18 -24.52
CA ASP A 610 -15.04 -29.35 -25.29
C ASP A 610 -15.78 -28.00 -25.46
N TYR A 611 -15.60 -27.04 -24.52
CA TYR A 611 -16.34 -25.76 -24.52
C TYR A 611 -15.47 -24.50 -24.38
N VAL A 612 -14.45 -24.49 -23.51
CA VAL A 612 -13.63 -23.28 -23.27
C VAL A 612 -12.91 -22.84 -24.56
N GLY A 613 -12.90 -21.52 -24.81
CA GLY A 613 -12.34 -20.92 -26.02
C GLY A 613 -13.27 -20.94 -27.25
N LYS A 614 -14.46 -21.55 -27.16
CA LYS A 614 -15.44 -21.64 -28.25
C LYS A 614 -16.64 -20.72 -27.99
N ARG A 615 -17.30 -20.22 -29.04
CA ARG A 615 -18.52 -19.39 -28.87
C ARG A 615 -19.68 -20.25 -28.41
N LEU A 616 -20.42 -19.79 -27.41
CA LEU A 616 -21.63 -20.42 -26.88
C LEU A 616 -22.64 -20.78 -27.98
N VAL A 617 -22.81 -19.90 -28.98
CA VAL A 617 -23.71 -20.13 -30.12
C VAL A 617 -23.26 -21.25 -31.08
N GLN A 618 -22.02 -21.74 -30.94
CA GLN A 618 -21.47 -22.85 -31.75
C GLN A 618 -21.50 -24.20 -31.01
N VAL A 619 -21.42 -24.20 -29.66
CA VAL A 619 -21.31 -25.43 -28.85
C VAL A 619 -22.46 -25.63 -27.85
N GLY A 620 -23.33 -24.64 -27.68
CA GLY A 620 -24.36 -24.62 -26.64
C GLY A 620 -23.80 -24.39 -25.23
N PRO A 621 -24.67 -24.28 -24.21
CA PRO A 621 -24.22 -24.41 -22.83
C PRO A 621 -23.63 -25.81 -22.59
N PRO A 622 -22.56 -25.96 -21.80
CA PRO A 622 -22.10 -27.28 -21.37
C PRO A 622 -23.14 -27.99 -20.49
N PRO A 623 -23.06 -29.31 -20.32
CA PRO A 623 -23.86 -30.05 -19.36
C PRO A 623 -23.73 -29.48 -17.95
N GLY A 624 -24.85 -29.28 -17.26
CA GLY A 624 -24.92 -28.64 -15.93
C GLY A 624 -24.85 -27.11 -15.94
N TYR A 625 -25.00 -26.47 -17.10
CA TYR A 625 -25.11 -25.02 -17.23
C TYR A 625 -26.35 -24.64 -18.05
N SER A 626 -26.88 -23.45 -17.79
CA SER A 626 -28.01 -22.83 -18.44
C SER A 626 -27.69 -21.39 -18.81
N THR A 627 -28.33 -20.89 -19.86
CA THR A 627 -28.11 -19.56 -20.39
C THR A 627 -29.29 -18.66 -20.10
N TYR A 628 -29.02 -17.47 -19.58
CA TYR A 628 -30.03 -16.44 -19.31
C TYR A 628 -29.65 -15.15 -20.04
N ASN A 629 -30.64 -14.38 -20.50
CA ASN A 629 -30.40 -13.08 -21.10
C ASN A 629 -30.63 -11.99 -20.05
N VAL A 630 -29.66 -11.08 -19.92
CA VAL A 630 -29.74 -9.90 -19.03
C VAL A 630 -29.55 -8.67 -19.90
N GLY A 631 -30.66 -8.11 -20.37
CA GLY A 631 -30.66 -7.24 -21.55
C GLY A 631 -30.19 -8.01 -22.78
N GLU A 632 -29.34 -7.39 -23.59
CA GLU A 632 -28.74 -8.02 -24.78
C GLU A 632 -27.63 -9.04 -24.44
N ARG A 633 -27.11 -9.04 -23.19
CA ARG A 633 -26.00 -9.91 -22.79
C ARG A 633 -26.50 -11.27 -22.34
N VAL A 634 -26.09 -12.32 -23.06
CA VAL A 634 -26.21 -13.70 -22.58
C VAL A 634 -25.22 -13.92 -21.42
N ILE A 635 -25.68 -14.57 -20.35
CA ILE A 635 -24.84 -15.06 -19.25
C ILE A 635 -24.99 -16.59 -19.12
N LEU A 636 -23.87 -17.26 -18.83
CA LEU A 636 -23.82 -18.69 -18.54
C LEU A 636 -23.81 -18.88 -17.02
N ARG A 637 -24.73 -19.69 -16.49
CA ARG A 637 -24.88 -19.98 -15.06
C ARG A 637 -24.96 -21.50 -14.86
N ARG A 638 -24.40 -22.04 -13.77
CA ARG A 638 -24.58 -23.46 -13.41
C ARG A 638 -26.07 -23.71 -13.11
N THR A 639 -26.63 -24.83 -13.57
CA THR A 639 -28.04 -25.20 -13.27
C THR A 639 -28.24 -25.54 -11.80
N ASN A 640 -27.21 -26.06 -11.14
CA ASN A 640 -27.10 -26.12 -9.69
C ASN A 640 -26.03 -25.12 -9.23
N ALA A 641 -26.39 -24.17 -8.36
CA ALA A 641 -25.50 -23.07 -8.00
C ALA A 641 -24.33 -23.52 -7.11
N ASP A 642 -24.57 -24.51 -6.26
CA ASP A 642 -23.69 -24.91 -5.15
C ASP A 642 -22.86 -26.15 -5.46
N ASP A 643 -23.02 -26.70 -6.68
CA ASP A 643 -22.32 -27.90 -7.11
C ASP A 643 -20.85 -27.62 -7.44
N ALA A 644 -19.96 -28.06 -6.54
CA ALA A 644 -18.52 -27.96 -6.67
C ALA A 644 -17.95 -28.83 -7.80
N LEU A 645 -18.69 -29.84 -8.30
CA LEU A 645 -18.26 -30.70 -9.41
C LEU A 645 -18.18 -29.94 -10.75
N PHE A 646 -18.82 -28.77 -10.84
CA PHE A 646 -18.95 -27.98 -12.06
C PHE A 646 -18.04 -26.75 -12.03
N ALA A 647 -17.08 -26.69 -12.95
CA ALA A 647 -16.15 -25.58 -13.10
C ALA A 647 -16.87 -24.21 -13.17
N ARG A 648 -16.22 -23.16 -12.65
CA ARG A 648 -16.71 -21.80 -12.92
C ARG A 648 -16.45 -21.47 -14.39
N LEU A 649 -17.49 -21.01 -15.07
CA LEU A 649 -17.46 -20.57 -16.46
C LEU A 649 -18.11 -19.20 -16.62
N SER A 650 -17.77 -18.53 -17.71
CA SER A 650 -18.22 -17.19 -18.03
C SER A 650 -18.31 -16.98 -19.55
N LEU A 651 -18.87 -15.84 -19.94
CA LEU A 651 -18.96 -15.41 -21.34
C LEU A 651 -18.31 -14.04 -21.48
N ASP A 652 -17.34 -13.94 -22.39
CA ASP A 652 -16.83 -12.65 -22.85
C ASP A 652 -17.79 -11.96 -23.82
N GLU A 653 -17.40 -10.79 -24.32
CA GLU A 653 -18.22 -9.96 -25.20
C GLU A 653 -18.45 -10.59 -26.59
N GLY A 654 -17.58 -11.50 -27.02
CA GLY A 654 -17.78 -12.33 -28.21
C GLY A 654 -18.72 -13.52 -27.98
N GLY A 655 -19.23 -13.70 -26.75
CA GLY A 655 -19.96 -14.89 -26.34
C GLY A 655 -19.09 -16.15 -26.29
N ILE A 656 -17.77 -16.01 -26.15
CA ILE A 656 -16.84 -17.14 -26.00
C ILE A 656 -16.87 -17.61 -24.54
N ILE A 657 -16.98 -18.93 -24.36
CA ILE A 657 -16.94 -19.57 -23.05
C ILE A 657 -15.52 -19.46 -22.50
N ARG A 658 -15.36 -18.78 -21.35
CA ARG A 658 -14.09 -18.64 -20.64
C ARG A 658 -14.14 -19.39 -19.30
N ALA A 659 -12.98 -19.85 -18.86
CA ALA A 659 -12.81 -20.43 -17.53
C ALA A 659 -12.82 -19.35 -16.44
N GLY A 660 -13.32 -19.69 -15.25
CA GLY A 660 -13.58 -18.72 -14.20
C GLY A 660 -14.92 -17.98 -14.38
N ALA A 661 -15.34 -17.28 -13.32
CA ALA A 661 -16.48 -16.36 -13.40
C ALA A 661 -16.06 -15.07 -14.15
N PRO A 662 -16.98 -14.32 -14.79
CA PRO A 662 -16.61 -13.08 -15.45
C PRO A 662 -16.22 -12.09 -14.34
N PRO A 663 -14.97 -11.63 -14.32
CA PRO A 663 -14.45 -10.86 -13.21
C PRO A 663 -14.87 -9.37 -13.33
N ARG A 664 -14.63 -8.55 -12.30
CA ARG A 664 -14.95 -7.10 -12.27
C ARG A 664 -13.94 -5.92 -11.94
N ILE A 665 -12.82 -5.65 -11.17
CA ILE A 665 -11.67 -6.02 -10.24
C ILE A 665 -11.46 -4.97 -9.12
N ARG A 666 -11.75 -5.24 -7.84
CA ARG A 666 -12.31 -4.23 -6.88
C ARG A 666 -11.66 -2.81 -6.89
N VAL A 667 -12.50 -1.78 -7.10
CA VAL A 667 -12.08 -0.36 -7.00
C VAL A 667 -11.78 -0.07 -5.53
N SER A 668 -12.77 -0.34 -4.69
CA SER A 668 -12.77 0.00 -3.27
C SER A 668 -12.11 -1.05 -2.37
N ASN A 669 -11.22 -0.63 -1.49
CA ASN A 669 -10.72 -1.40 -0.36
C ASN A 669 -11.67 -1.20 0.85
N PRO A 670 -12.31 -2.26 1.39
CA PRO A 670 -13.22 -2.15 2.53
C PRO A 670 -12.61 -1.50 3.78
N LEU A 671 -11.34 -1.76 4.07
CA LEU A 671 -10.66 -1.21 5.25
C LEU A 671 -10.42 0.29 5.07
N ARG A 672 -9.84 0.68 3.93
CA ARG A 672 -9.65 2.10 3.53
C ARG A 672 -10.96 2.88 3.56
N LYS A 673 -12.04 2.28 3.06
CA LYS A 673 -13.38 2.86 3.11
C LYS A 673 -13.91 2.98 4.54
N ALA A 674 -13.61 2.04 5.43
CA ALA A 674 -13.97 2.12 6.84
C ALA A 674 -13.20 3.22 7.58
N GLU A 675 -11.90 3.38 7.29
CA GLU A 675 -11.05 4.47 7.79
C GLU A 675 -11.64 5.84 7.40
N SER A 676 -11.88 6.06 6.09
CA SER A 676 -12.46 7.32 5.58
C SER A 676 -13.88 7.58 6.09
N VAL A 677 -14.68 6.54 6.37
CA VAL A 677 -15.97 6.68 7.06
C VAL A 677 -15.78 7.08 8.52
N GLY A 678 -14.80 6.50 9.22
CA GLY A 678 -14.45 6.87 10.59
C GLY A 678 -14.01 8.33 10.69
N GLU A 679 -13.16 8.79 9.78
CA GLU A 679 -12.75 10.19 9.71
C GLU A 679 -13.91 11.12 9.32
N LEU A 680 -14.79 10.73 8.38
CA LEU A 680 -15.97 11.52 8.02
C LEU A 680 -16.93 11.70 9.21
N LEU A 681 -17.13 10.64 9.99
CA LEU A 681 -17.90 10.68 11.23
C LEU A 681 -17.23 11.60 12.26
N ALA A 682 -15.91 11.47 12.46
CA ALA A 682 -15.15 12.32 13.39
C ALA A 682 -15.19 13.81 13.00
N ARG A 683 -14.99 14.15 11.72
CA ARG A 683 -15.12 15.52 11.18
C ARG A 683 -16.54 16.10 11.42
N ALA A 684 -17.56 15.25 11.47
CA ALA A 684 -18.94 15.63 11.76
C ALA A 684 -19.35 15.51 13.25
N GLY A 685 -18.42 15.18 14.16
CA GLY A 685 -18.70 15.04 15.60
C GLY A 685 -19.43 13.75 16.02
N HIS A 686 -19.42 12.72 15.17
CA HIS A 686 -20.02 11.42 15.43
C HIS A 686 -18.97 10.34 15.77
N THR A 687 -19.23 9.53 16.79
CA THR A 687 -18.35 8.42 17.21
C THR A 687 -18.66 7.08 16.53
N ALA A 688 -19.81 6.96 15.86
CA ALA A 688 -20.24 5.74 15.17
C ALA A 688 -21.17 6.09 14.01
N ARG A 689 -21.24 5.20 13.01
CA ARG A 689 -22.10 5.35 11.83
C ARG A 689 -23.58 5.36 12.26
N PRO A 690 -24.34 6.45 12.00
CA PRO A 690 -25.77 6.49 12.31
C PRO A 690 -26.52 5.31 11.68
N PRO A 691 -27.53 4.75 12.38
CA PRO A 691 -28.20 3.54 11.90
C PRO A 691 -28.88 3.78 10.55
N TYR A 692 -28.95 2.70 9.76
CA TYR A 692 -29.53 2.69 8.41
C TYR A 692 -28.89 3.66 7.39
N HIS A 693 -27.68 4.17 7.67
CA HIS A 693 -26.86 4.88 6.70
C HIS A 693 -25.88 3.92 6.01
N GLN A 694 -25.57 4.20 4.74
CA GLN A 694 -24.63 3.43 3.93
C GLN A 694 -23.55 4.36 3.37
N ALA A 695 -22.29 3.93 3.47
CA ALA A 695 -21.16 4.65 2.93
C ALA A 695 -21.09 4.46 1.41
N HIS A 696 -21.13 5.55 0.67
CA HIS A 696 -21.35 5.58 -0.76
C HIS A 696 -20.23 6.33 -1.46
N HIS A 697 -19.79 5.82 -2.60
CA HIS A 697 -18.79 6.50 -3.42
C HIS A 697 -19.46 7.57 -4.28
N VAL A 698 -18.91 8.78 -4.31
CA VAL A 698 -19.49 9.94 -5.00
C VAL A 698 -19.22 9.83 -6.49
N ILE A 699 -17.98 9.65 -6.91
CA ILE A 699 -17.67 9.02 -8.19
C ILE A 699 -17.83 7.49 -7.97
N PRO A 700 -18.81 6.80 -8.59
CA PRO A 700 -19.05 5.39 -8.33
C PRO A 700 -17.92 4.49 -8.85
N ASP A 701 -17.73 3.32 -8.22
CA ASP A 701 -16.84 2.25 -8.69
C ASP A 701 -17.02 1.94 -10.20
N GLU A 702 -18.22 2.14 -10.75
CA GLU A 702 -18.52 1.92 -12.17
C GLU A 702 -17.90 2.97 -13.11
N VAL A 703 -17.79 4.22 -12.68
CA VAL A 703 -17.18 5.29 -13.48
C VAL A 703 -15.65 5.14 -13.50
N VAL A 704 -15.07 4.80 -12.35
CA VAL A 704 -13.63 4.49 -12.23
C VAL A 704 -13.22 3.28 -13.08
N ARG A 705 -14.16 2.35 -13.35
CA ARG A 705 -13.99 1.31 -14.38
C ARG A 705 -14.04 1.89 -15.80
N LYS A 706 -15.15 2.56 -16.13
CA LYS A 706 -15.55 2.84 -17.52
C LYS A 706 -14.83 4.02 -18.19
N SER A 707 -14.40 5.04 -17.45
CA SER A 707 -13.54 6.11 -17.98
C SER A 707 -12.09 5.61 -18.08
N ASN A 708 -11.32 6.12 -19.05
CA ASN A 708 -9.88 5.87 -19.11
C ASN A 708 -9.14 6.86 -18.21
N LEU A 709 -9.54 8.14 -18.23
CA LEU A 709 -9.02 9.20 -17.35
C LEU A 709 -9.08 8.80 -15.87
N MET A 710 -10.25 8.38 -15.36
CA MET A 710 -10.38 8.00 -13.95
C MET A 710 -9.58 6.75 -13.58
N ARG A 711 -9.35 5.85 -14.54
CA ARG A 711 -8.54 4.63 -14.35
C ARG A 711 -7.06 4.97 -14.26
N LEU A 712 -6.56 5.81 -15.18
CA LEU A 712 -5.19 6.32 -15.19
C LEU A 712 -4.89 7.13 -13.92
N ALA A 713 -5.82 8.01 -13.51
CA ALA A 713 -5.68 8.79 -12.28
C ALA A 713 -5.57 7.89 -11.03
N ARG A 714 -6.33 6.80 -10.96
CA ARG A 714 -6.18 5.79 -9.90
C ARG A 714 -4.84 5.06 -9.99
N GLN A 715 -4.41 4.66 -11.19
CA GLN A 715 -3.14 3.95 -11.40
C GLN A 715 -1.92 4.79 -11.01
N ARG A 716 -1.95 6.10 -11.24
CA ARG A 716 -0.87 7.04 -10.83
C ARG A 716 -0.99 7.55 -9.38
N GLY A 717 -1.96 7.07 -8.60
CA GLY A 717 -2.19 7.55 -7.23
C GLY A 717 -2.72 9.00 -7.14
N VAL A 718 -3.12 9.58 -8.27
CA VAL A 718 -3.72 10.91 -8.39
C VAL A 718 -5.17 10.93 -7.85
N PHE A 719 -5.85 9.77 -7.86
CA PHE A 719 -7.19 9.60 -7.32
C PHE A 719 -7.30 8.29 -6.51
N ASP A 720 -7.42 8.40 -5.18
CA ASP A 720 -7.81 7.29 -4.32
C ASP A 720 -9.36 7.23 -4.25
N PRO A 721 -9.99 6.17 -4.76
CA PRO A 721 -11.45 6.07 -4.79
C PRO A 721 -12.07 5.97 -3.40
N ASP A 722 -11.33 5.52 -2.38
CA ASP A 722 -11.82 5.45 -1.00
C ASP A 722 -11.38 6.64 -0.15
N ALA A 723 -10.74 7.67 -0.75
CA ALA A 723 -10.48 8.94 -0.06
C ALA A 723 -11.77 9.54 0.49
N ILE A 724 -11.69 10.16 1.66
CA ILE A 724 -12.85 10.75 2.36
C ILE A 724 -13.62 11.76 1.50
N GLU A 725 -12.94 12.53 0.64
CA GLU A 725 -13.56 13.47 -0.30
C GLU A 725 -14.45 12.78 -1.35
N ASN A 726 -14.30 11.46 -1.56
CA ASN A 726 -15.14 10.64 -2.45
C ASN A 726 -16.17 9.79 -1.68
N ILE A 727 -16.30 9.94 -0.35
CA ILE A 727 -17.24 9.18 0.48
C ILE A 727 -18.40 10.06 0.97
N ALA A 728 -19.60 9.78 0.48
CA ALA A 728 -20.86 10.30 1.01
C ALA A 728 -21.49 9.29 1.99
N LEU A 729 -22.17 9.76 3.03
CA LEU A 729 -22.90 8.90 3.97
C LEU A 729 -24.41 9.04 3.78
N LEU A 730 -25.03 8.13 3.02
CA LEU A 730 -26.42 8.26 2.59
C LEU A 730 -27.38 7.49 3.51
N ALA A 731 -28.43 8.16 3.99
CA ALA A 731 -29.53 7.50 4.70
C ALA A 731 -30.35 6.62 3.73
N LYS A 732 -30.77 5.41 4.12
CA LYS A 732 -31.69 4.60 3.29
C LYS A 732 -33.02 5.34 3.00
N ARG A 733 -33.65 5.03 1.86
CA ARG A 733 -34.99 5.53 1.49
C ARG A 733 -36.07 4.97 2.41
N GLU A 734 -36.10 3.66 2.55
CA GLU A 734 -37.04 2.92 3.39
C GLU A 734 -36.25 1.80 4.10
N VAL A 735 -36.65 1.47 5.32
CA VAL A 735 -36.17 0.32 6.09
C VAL A 735 -37.38 -0.52 6.46
N ARG A 736 -37.27 -1.82 6.26
CA ARG A 736 -38.20 -2.83 6.75
C ARG A 736 -37.45 -3.68 7.76
N GLU A 737 -38.02 -3.81 8.94
CA GLU A 737 -37.53 -4.72 9.99
C GLU A 737 -38.64 -5.72 10.29
N GLU A 738 -38.28 -6.94 10.64
CA GLU A 738 -39.27 -7.98 10.93
C GLU A 738 -40.17 -7.56 12.10
N GLY A 739 -41.49 -7.79 11.96
CA GLY A 739 -42.49 -7.37 12.93
C GLY A 739 -42.76 -5.85 13.02
N LYS A 740 -42.12 -5.00 12.19
CA LYS A 740 -42.32 -3.54 12.23
C LYS A 740 -42.84 -2.97 10.90
N ALA A 741 -43.58 -1.88 10.98
CA ALA A 741 -43.98 -1.11 9.81
C ALA A 741 -42.75 -0.51 9.09
N PRO A 742 -42.75 -0.41 7.75
CA PRO A 742 -41.69 0.26 7.01
C PRO A 742 -41.54 1.72 7.45
N PHE A 743 -40.30 2.18 7.65
CA PHE A 743 -40.02 3.55 8.08
C PHE A 743 -38.89 4.20 7.29
N THR A 744 -38.84 5.53 7.35
CA THR A 744 -37.82 6.36 6.70
C THR A 744 -36.84 6.87 7.77
N PRO A 745 -35.56 6.44 7.79
CA PRO A 745 -34.58 6.87 8.79
C PRO A 745 -34.39 8.40 8.81
N ALA A 746 -34.08 8.99 9.97
CA ALA A 746 -33.72 10.41 10.03
C ALA A 746 -32.47 10.71 9.17
N LYS A 747 -32.44 11.90 8.54
CA LYS A 747 -31.21 12.49 8.01
C LYS A 747 -30.41 13.13 9.15
N VAL A 748 -29.10 13.21 9.00
CA VAL A 748 -28.18 13.74 10.02
C VAL A 748 -27.52 15.03 9.51
N PRO A 749 -27.57 16.15 10.24
CA PRO A 749 -26.83 17.39 9.91
C PRO A 749 -25.35 17.12 9.65
N GLY A 750 -24.75 17.83 8.69
CA GLY A 750 -23.33 17.66 8.32
C GLY A 750 -22.97 16.36 7.58
N LEU A 751 -23.82 15.31 7.62
CA LEU A 751 -23.53 14.01 6.98
C LEU A 751 -24.49 13.66 5.84
N SER A 752 -25.80 13.67 6.11
CA SER A 752 -26.84 13.22 5.16
C SER A 752 -27.99 14.22 4.97
N ALA A 753 -27.94 15.37 5.66
CA ALA A 753 -28.93 16.44 5.58
C ALA A 753 -29.13 17.02 4.16
N PRO A 754 -28.09 17.39 3.37
CA PRO A 754 -28.29 17.82 1.99
C PRO A 754 -28.53 16.64 1.04
N LEU A 755 -27.91 15.49 1.30
CA LEU A 755 -27.73 14.41 0.32
C LEU A 755 -29.00 13.57 0.02
N PRO A 756 -29.10 12.92 -1.14
CA PRO A 756 -30.20 12.02 -1.47
C PRO A 756 -30.25 10.80 -0.53
N ARG A 757 -31.44 10.19 -0.44
CA ARG A 757 -31.59 8.90 0.23
C ARG A 757 -31.14 7.79 -0.70
N HIS A 758 -30.38 6.83 -0.20
CA HIS A 758 -29.94 5.66 -0.97
C HIS A 758 -31.13 4.76 -1.30
N GLN A 759 -31.26 4.39 -2.59
CA GLN A 759 -32.43 3.68 -3.14
C GLN A 759 -32.06 2.33 -3.78
N GLY A 760 -30.84 1.83 -3.56
CA GLY A 760 -30.28 0.71 -4.32
C GLY A 760 -29.51 1.20 -5.55
N PRO A 761 -29.35 0.36 -6.58
CA PRO A 761 -28.57 0.68 -7.78
C PRO A 761 -29.08 1.93 -8.52
N HIS A 762 -28.15 2.75 -9.02
CA HIS A 762 -28.41 4.07 -9.60
C HIS A 762 -27.70 4.26 -10.96
N PRO A 763 -27.94 3.38 -11.96
CA PRO A 763 -27.20 3.41 -13.23
C PRO A 763 -27.31 4.74 -13.98
N ALA A 764 -28.39 5.50 -13.80
CA ALA A 764 -28.54 6.85 -14.34
C ALA A 764 -27.51 7.83 -13.74
N TYR A 765 -27.23 7.74 -12.43
CA TYR A 765 -26.19 8.53 -11.77
C TYR A 765 -24.79 8.12 -12.27
N SER A 766 -24.51 6.81 -12.34
CA SER A 766 -23.28 6.29 -12.96
C SER A 766 -23.04 6.87 -14.36
N GLU A 767 -24.07 6.95 -15.21
CA GLU A 767 -23.91 7.44 -16.58
C GLU A 767 -23.71 8.96 -16.66
N VAL A 768 -24.36 9.77 -15.80
CA VAL A 768 -24.12 11.23 -15.74
C VAL A 768 -22.67 11.52 -15.33
N ILE A 769 -22.16 10.85 -14.29
CA ILE A 769 -20.77 11.07 -13.84
C ILE A 769 -19.77 10.50 -14.85
N LEU A 770 -20.13 9.44 -15.59
CA LEU A 770 -19.33 8.95 -16.71
C LEU A 770 -19.30 9.93 -17.90
N GLN A 771 -20.38 10.67 -18.16
CA GLN A 771 -20.39 11.72 -19.18
C GLN A 771 -19.50 12.91 -18.78
N ALA A 772 -19.49 13.31 -17.51
CA ALA A 772 -18.52 14.30 -17.00
C ALA A 772 -17.06 13.81 -17.19
N ALA A 773 -16.78 12.55 -16.84
CA ALA A 773 -15.47 11.96 -17.04
C ALA A 773 -15.04 11.85 -18.51
N ARG A 774 -15.97 11.53 -19.43
CA ARG A 774 -15.71 11.55 -20.89
C ARG A 774 -15.44 12.97 -21.41
N ARG A 775 -16.10 14.00 -20.86
CA ARG A 775 -15.88 15.39 -21.27
C ARG A 775 -14.47 15.85 -20.89
N ALA A 776 -14.07 15.63 -19.63
CA ALA A 776 -12.71 15.94 -19.18
C ALA A 776 -11.63 15.13 -19.92
N GLU A 777 -11.95 13.89 -20.32
CA GLU A 777 -11.09 13.05 -21.17
C GLU A 777 -10.90 13.65 -22.58
N GLN A 778 -11.94 14.24 -23.16
CA GLN A 778 -11.87 14.99 -24.42
C GLN A 778 -11.14 16.34 -24.26
N GLU A 779 -11.48 17.14 -23.22
CA GLU A 779 -10.89 18.45 -22.95
C GLU A 779 -9.36 18.37 -22.72
N LEU A 780 -8.84 17.26 -22.20
CA LEU A 780 -7.40 17.00 -22.13
C LEU A 780 -6.79 16.71 -23.51
N LEU A 781 -7.39 15.84 -24.32
CA LEU A 781 -6.88 15.52 -25.65
C LEU A 781 -6.90 16.75 -26.59
N GLU A 782 -7.90 17.63 -26.44
CA GLU A 782 -7.99 18.90 -27.17
C GLU A 782 -6.92 19.93 -26.78
N GLN A 783 -6.24 19.77 -25.63
CA GLN A 783 -5.05 20.55 -25.26
C GLN A 783 -3.77 20.09 -25.98
N GLY A 784 -3.85 19.09 -26.86
CA GLY A 784 -2.75 18.64 -27.72
C GLY A 784 -1.95 17.45 -27.21
N PHE A 785 -2.44 16.73 -26.18
CA PHE A 785 -1.88 15.45 -25.78
C PHE A 785 -2.33 14.35 -26.75
N THR A 786 -1.40 13.57 -27.29
CA THR A 786 -1.70 12.51 -28.28
C THR A 786 -2.40 11.31 -27.64
N SER A 787 -2.20 11.14 -26.33
CA SER A 787 -2.77 10.09 -25.50
C SER A 787 -2.93 10.58 -24.06
N LEU A 788 -3.79 9.94 -23.27
CA LEU A 788 -3.89 10.25 -21.83
C LEU A 788 -2.58 9.97 -21.08
N ASP A 789 -1.75 9.05 -21.57
CA ASP A 789 -0.48 8.73 -20.93
C ASP A 789 0.55 9.88 -21.01
N GLU A 790 0.40 10.80 -21.96
CA GLU A 790 1.20 12.02 -22.05
C GLU A 790 0.75 13.13 -21.09
N VAL A 791 -0.45 13.02 -20.48
CA VAL A 791 -0.99 14.04 -19.57
C VAL A 791 -0.17 14.09 -18.27
N PRO A 792 0.35 15.25 -17.85
CA PRO A 792 1.01 15.40 -16.56
C PRO A 792 0.06 15.21 -15.37
N ASP A 793 0.56 14.62 -14.30
CA ASP A 793 -0.25 14.23 -13.13
C ASP A 793 -1.00 15.41 -12.48
N GLU A 794 -0.45 16.62 -12.51
CA GLU A 794 -1.15 17.81 -11.99
C GLU A 794 -2.36 18.22 -12.86
N LEU A 795 -2.36 18.02 -14.18
CA LEU A 795 -3.55 18.23 -15.02
C LEU A 795 -4.57 17.11 -14.81
N LEU A 796 -4.11 15.87 -14.71
CA LEU A 796 -4.95 14.71 -14.38
C LEU A 796 -5.67 14.88 -13.03
N LYS A 797 -4.99 15.51 -12.06
CA LYS A 797 -5.47 15.86 -10.70
C LYS A 797 -6.41 17.05 -10.65
N VAL A 798 -6.34 17.96 -11.62
CA VAL A 798 -7.36 19.00 -11.83
C VAL A 798 -8.62 18.33 -12.39
N ALA A 799 -8.47 17.57 -13.48
CA ALA A 799 -9.60 16.89 -14.12
C ALA A 799 -10.36 15.93 -13.19
N THR A 800 -9.69 15.13 -12.35
CA THR A 800 -10.40 14.29 -11.37
C THR A 800 -11.13 15.07 -10.28
N LYS A 801 -10.60 16.22 -9.85
CA LYS A 801 -11.30 17.12 -8.91
C LYS A 801 -12.51 17.79 -9.54
N ASP A 802 -12.43 18.15 -10.82
CA ASP A 802 -13.56 18.71 -11.55
C ASP A 802 -14.68 17.67 -11.71
N ILE A 803 -14.35 16.42 -12.09
CA ILE A 803 -15.30 15.29 -12.12
C ILE A 803 -15.88 15.01 -10.72
N GLN A 804 -15.08 15.15 -9.66
CA GLN A 804 -15.52 14.93 -8.27
C GLN A 804 -16.48 16.03 -7.79
N ARG A 805 -16.25 17.29 -8.16
CA ARG A 805 -17.18 18.40 -7.91
C ARG A 805 -18.48 18.20 -8.68
N ASP A 806 -18.41 17.94 -9.99
CA ASP A 806 -19.58 17.68 -10.82
C ASP A 806 -20.40 16.48 -10.27
N ALA A 807 -19.75 15.49 -9.66
CA ALA A 807 -20.39 14.37 -8.99
C ALA A 807 -21.07 14.73 -7.66
N TRP A 808 -20.47 15.59 -6.82
CA TRP A 808 -21.11 16.15 -5.63
C TRP A 808 -22.31 17.04 -6.00
N ASP A 809 -22.15 17.96 -6.94
CA ASP A 809 -23.22 18.85 -7.43
C ASP A 809 -24.42 18.04 -7.96
N THR A 810 -24.14 17.03 -8.79
CA THR A 810 -25.17 16.09 -9.30
C THR A 810 -25.85 15.33 -8.16
N LEU A 811 -25.10 14.89 -7.14
CA LEU A 811 -25.63 14.14 -6.01
C LEU A 811 -26.58 15.00 -5.18
N GLU A 812 -26.21 16.24 -4.85
CA GLU A 812 -27.08 17.17 -4.13
C GLU A 812 -28.34 17.54 -4.93
N MET A 813 -28.18 17.85 -6.23
CA MET A 813 -29.31 18.16 -7.12
C MET A 813 -30.32 17.01 -7.27
N TRP A 814 -29.93 15.76 -7.03
CA TRP A 814 -30.78 14.56 -7.09
C TRP A 814 -31.94 14.55 -6.07
N GLN A 815 -31.96 15.47 -5.09
CA GLN A 815 -33.12 15.70 -4.22
C GLN A 815 -34.26 16.48 -4.91
N SER A 816 -33.92 17.35 -5.87
CA SER A 816 -34.84 18.29 -6.50
C SER A 816 -35.86 17.58 -7.40
N ALA A 817 -37.05 18.17 -7.56
CA ALA A 817 -38.16 17.56 -8.29
C ALA A 817 -37.96 17.50 -9.82
N VAL A 818 -36.85 18.03 -10.34
CA VAL A 818 -36.53 18.10 -11.79
C VAL A 818 -35.97 16.77 -12.31
N LEU A 819 -35.54 15.86 -11.43
CA LEU A 819 -34.89 14.58 -11.76
C LEU A 819 -35.64 13.35 -11.19
N LYS A 820 -36.97 13.43 -11.06
CA LYS A 820 -37.85 12.35 -10.57
C LYS A 820 -38.95 12.01 -11.57
#